data_AF-A0A290WH17-F1
#
_entry.id   AF-A0A290WH17-F1
#
_cell.length_a   1.000
_cell.length_b   1.000
_cell.length_c   1.000
_cell.angle_alpha   90.00
_cell.angle_beta   90.00
_cell.angle_gamma   90.00
#
_symmetry.space_group_name_H-M   'P 1'
#
loop_
_entity.id
_entity.type
_entity.pdbx_description
1 polymer ?
#
loop_
_entity_poly.entity_id
_entity_poly.type
_entity_poly.pdbx_seq_one_letter_code
_entity_poly.pdbx_strand_id
1 'polypeptide(L)'
;MEINFKVLSKPIRGSFPSFSPKVSSGASRNKICFPSQHSTGLKFGSQERSWDISSTPKSRVRKDERMKHSSAISAVLTDDNSTMAPLEEDVKTENIGLLNLDPTLEPYLDHFRHRMKRYVDQKMLIEKYEGPLEEFAQGYLKFGFNREDGCIVYRKWAPAAQEAEVIGDFNGWNGSNHMMEKDQFGVWSIRIPDVDSKPVIPHNSRVKFRFKHGNGVWVDRIPAWIKYATADATKFAAPYDGVYWDPPPSERYHKLWDSRLFNYANWEVLRFLLSNLRWWLEEYNFDGFRFDGITSMLYVHHGINMGFTGNYNEYFSEATDVDAVVYLMLANNLIHKIFPDATVIAEDVSGMPGLGRPVSEGGIGFDYRLAMAIPDKWIDYLKNKNDEDWSMKEVTSSLTNRRYTEKCIAYAESHDQSIVGDKTIAFLLMDKEMYSGMSCLTDASPVVDRGIALHKMIHFFTMALGGEGYLNFMGNEFGHPEWIDFPREGNNWSYDKCRRQWNLADSEHLRYKFMNAFDRAMNSLDEKFSFLTSGKQIVSSMDDDNKVVVFERGDLVFVFNFHPKNTYEGYKVGCDLPGKYRVALDSDAWEFGGHGRTGHDVDHFTSPEGIPGVPETNFNGRPNSFKVLSPARTCVAYYRVDERMSETEDYQTDICSELLPTANIEESDEKLKDSLSTNISNIDERMSETEVYQTDISSELLPTANIEESDEKLKDSLSTNIST
;
A
#
# COMPACT_ATOMS: atom_id res chain seq x y z
N MET A 1 -8.19 -37.74 15.15
CA MET A 1 -8.06 -38.59 13.96
C MET A 1 -7.11 -37.88 13.01
N GLU A 2 -5.96 -38.46 12.71
CA GLU A 2 -5.01 -37.92 11.74
C GLU A 2 -5.16 -38.70 10.43
N ILE A 3 -5.17 -38.01 9.29
CA ILE A 3 -5.28 -38.64 7.96
C ILE A 3 -3.91 -38.57 7.27
N ASN A 4 -3.32 -39.75 7.04
CA ASN A 4 -1.91 -39.91 6.69
C ASN A 4 -1.75 -40.31 5.21
N PHE A 5 -1.38 -39.36 4.35
CA PHE A 5 -1.25 -39.59 2.90
C PHE A 5 0.14 -40.12 2.51
N LYS A 6 0.27 -41.44 2.34
CA LYS A 6 1.43 -42.07 1.70
C LYS A 6 1.25 -42.22 0.20
N VAL A 7 1.96 -41.41 -0.59
CA VAL A 7 2.09 -41.60 -2.04
C VAL A 7 3.15 -42.68 -2.33
N LEU A 8 2.77 -43.73 -3.07
CA LEU A 8 3.69 -44.77 -3.52
C LEU A 8 4.11 -44.52 -4.97
N SER A 9 5.42 -44.34 -5.19
CA SER A 9 6.02 -44.33 -6.53
C SER A 9 6.92 -45.56 -6.73
N LYS A 10 6.80 -46.21 -7.89
CA LYS A 10 7.73 -47.23 -8.39
C LYS A 10 8.00 -46.99 -9.87
N PRO A 11 9.27 -46.95 -10.32
CA PRO A 11 9.60 -46.74 -11.72
C PRO A 11 9.47 -48.02 -12.55
N ILE A 12 9.09 -47.88 -13.82
CA ILE A 12 9.18 -48.94 -14.83
C ILE A 12 10.23 -48.53 -15.88
N ARG A 13 11.09 -49.46 -16.28
CA ARG A 13 12.12 -49.24 -17.31
C ARG A 13 11.60 -49.62 -18.70
N GLY A 14 11.90 -48.79 -19.69
CA GLY A 14 11.87 -49.07 -21.14
C GLY A 14 13.04 -48.33 -21.81
N SER A 15 13.59 -48.83 -22.92
CA SER A 15 14.98 -48.49 -23.28
C SER A 15 15.32 -48.45 -24.77
N PHE A 16 16.17 -47.47 -25.14
CA PHE A 16 17.01 -47.40 -26.35
C PHE A 16 16.29 -47.17 -27.70
N PRO A 17 16.97 -46.69 -28.77
CA PRO A 17 18.43 -46.61 -28.98
C PRO A 17 19.07 -45.22 -29.09
N SER A 18 20.40 -45.21 -28.97
CA SER A 18 21.31 -44.07 -29.13
C SER A 18 21.84 -43.93 -30.57
N PHE A 19 22.06 -42.71 -31.04
CA PHE A 19 22.95 -42.44 -32.19
C PHE A 19 23.88 -41.25 -31.92
N SER A 20 25.16 -41.47 -32.19
CA SER A 20 26.22 -40.48 -32.42
C SER A 20 26.90 -40.88 -33.75
N PRO A 21 27.46 -39.95 -34.56
CA PRO A 21 28.58 -39.08 -34.16
C PRO A 21 28.35 -37.61 -34.66
N LYS A 22 29.30 -36.66 -34.78
CA LYS A 22 30.76 -36.70 -35.04
C LYS A 22 31.39 -35.36 -34.65
N VAL A 23 32.66 -35.36 -34.23
CA VAL A 23 33.45 -34.13 -34.01
C VAL A 23 34.17 -33.74 -35.29
N SER A 24 34.16 -32.44 -35.64
CA SER A 24 35.06 -31.85 -36.63
C SER A 24 35.38 -30.40 -36.25
N SER A 25 36.66 -30.08 -36.08
CA SER A 25 37.15 -28.74 -35.74
C SER A 25 37.14 -27.79 -36.94
N GLY A 26 36.60 -26.59 -36.77
CA GLY A 26 36.70 -25.49 -37.74
C GLY A 26 36.48 -24.15 -37.04
N ALA A 27 37.46 -23.26 -37.09
CA ALA A 27 37.41 -21.98 -36.37
C ALA A 27 36.80 -20.86 -37.21
N SER A 28 35.92 -20.07 -36.61
CA SER A 28 35.60 -18.71 -37.06
C SER A 28 35.36 -17.81 -35.85
N ARG A 29 36.03 -16.65 -35.82
CA ARG A 29 35.80 -15.61 -34.82
C ARG A 29 34.80 -14.62 -35.38
N ASN A 30 33.62 -14.50 -34.77
CA ASN A 30 32.80 -13.30 -34.88
C ASN A 30 32.50 -12.77 -33.48
N LYS A 31 32.96 -11.54 -33.22
CA LYS A 31 32.51 -10.77 -32.05
C LYS A 31 31.12 -10.23 -32.37
N ILE A 32 30.16 -10.39 -31.46
CA ILE A 32 28.95 -9.58 -31.45
C ILE A 32 29.16 -8.54 -30.35
N CYS A 33 29.33 -7.28 -30.75
CA CYS A 33 29.34 -6.15 -29.82
C CYS A 33 27.90 -5.68 -29.61
N PHE A 34 27.51 -5.45 -28.36
CA PHE A 34 26.33 -4.63 -28.06
C PHE A 34 26.66 -3.16 -28.37
N PRO A 35 25.76 -2.38 -28.99
CA PRO A 35 26.02 -1.00 -29.34
C PRO A 35 25.93 -0.08 -28.13
N SER A 36 27.04 0.54 -27.73
CA SER A 36 27.04 1.65 -26.77
C SER A 36 26.51 2.92 -27.44
N GLN A 37 25.59 3.63 -26.79
CA GLN A 37 25.23 4.99 -27.20
C GLN A 37 26.30 5.96 -26.68
N HIS A 38 27.12 6.49 -27.58
CA HIS A 38 28.02 7.61 -27.28
C HIS A 38 27.38 8.94 -27.67
N SER A 39 27.46 9.92 -26.74
CA SER A 39 27.04 11.30 -26.95
C SER A 39 27.93 12.01 -28.00
N THR A 40 27.34 12.44 -29.12
CA THR A 40 28.00 13.24 -30.15
C THR A 40 27.73 14.74 -29.98
N GLY A 41 28.51 15.40 -29.13
CA GLY A 41 28.46 16.86 -28.99
C GLY A 41 29.04 17.57 -30.23
N LEU A 42 28.20 18.31 -30.97
CA LEU A 42 28.62 19.20 -32.05
C LEU A 42 28.20 20.63 -31.75
N LYS A 43 29.19 21.51 -31.51
CA LYS A 43 28.99 22.96 -31.45
C LYS A 43 28.90 23.51 -32.86
N PHE A 44 27.91 24.36 -33.13
CA PHE A 44 27.98 25.34 -34.22
C PHE A 44 27.64 26.73 -33.67
N GLY A 45 28.39 27.74 -34.13
CA GLY A 45 28.33 29.10 -33.63
C GLY A 45 27.41 30.02 -34.44
N SER A 46 27.11 31.18 -33.87
CA SER A 46 26.33 32.25 -34.46
C SER A 46 26.99 32.88 -35.69
N GLN A 47 26.21 33.13 -36.75
CA GLN A 47 26.46 34.24 -37.66
C GLN A 47 25.15 34.79 -38.25
N GLU A 48 25.02 36.11 -38.26
CA GLU A 48 23.89 36.83 -38.85
C GLU A 48 24.02 36.95 -40.37
N ARG A 49 22.88 37.07 -41.07
CA ARG A 49 22.69 38.01 -42.19
C ARG A 49 21.22 38.14 -42.57
N SER A 50 20.80 39.39 -42.83
CA SER A 50 19.50 39.74 -43.38
C SER A 50 19.47 39.61 -44.91
N TRP A 51 18.27 39.70 -45.51
CA TRP A 51 17.90 40.76 -46.48
C TRP A 51 16.38 40.74 -46.75
N ASP A 52 15.82 41.91 -47.09
CA ASP A 52 14.38 42.15 -47.30
C ASP A 52 13.85 41.68 -48.67
N ILE A 53 12.51 41.59 -48.83
CA ILE A 53 11.72 42.57 -49.64
C ILE A 53 10.21 42.22 -49.63
N SER A 54 9.39 43.26 -49.80
CA SER A 54 7.93 43.34 -49.64
C SER A 54 7.06 42.61 -50.69
N SER A 55 5.80 42.33 -50.33
CA SER A 55 4.62 42.96 -50.97
C SER A 55 3.27 42.54 -50.31
N THR A 56 2.26 43.42 -50.43
CA THR A 56 0.84 43.15 -50.09
C THR A 56 -0.03 43.57 -51.28
N PRO A 57 -1.27 43.04 -51.47
CA PRO A 57 -2.43 43.85 -51.07
C PRO A 57 -3.79 43.13 -50.75
N LYS A 58 -4.50 43.69 -49.76
CA LYS A 58 -5.97 44.00 -49.74
C LYS A 58 -7.05 42.89 -49.82
N SER A 59 -7.50 42.46 -48.63
CA SER A 59 -8.87 42.66 -48.06
C SER A 59 -10.16 42.62 -48.91
N ARG A 60 -11.20 41.94 -48.39
CA ARG A 60 -12.61 42.39 -48.48
C ARG A 60 -13.44 41.90 -47.27
N VAL A 61 -14.54 42.60 -46.97
CA VAL A 61 -15.40 42.44 -45.77
C VAL A 61 -16.88 42.51 -46.18
N ARG A 62 -17.77 41.77 -45.49
CA ARG A 62 -19.19 42.14 -45.28
C ARG A 62 -19.80 41.44 -44.05
N LYS A 63 -21.04 41.82 -43.71
CA LYS A 63 -21.72 41.64 -42.42
C LYS A 63 -22.95 40.69 -42.51
N ASP A 64 -23.72 40.69 -41.42
CA ASP A 64 -25.18 40.45 -41.31
C ASP A 64 -25.58 38.98 -41.06
N GLU A 65 -26.58 38.64 -40.24
CA GLU A 65 -27.41 39.44 -39.31
C GLU A 65 -28.00 38.58 -38.16
N ARG A 66 -28.75 39.18 -37.22
CA ARG A 66 -29.53 38.44 -36.20
C ARG A 66 -30.88 37.97 -36.76
N MET A 67 -31.26 36.72 -36.47
CA MET A 67 -32.68 36.36 -36.35
C MET A 67 -32.97 35.68 -35.01
N LYS A 68 -34.19 35.88 -34.51
CA LYS A 68 -34.75 35.21 -33.33
C LYS A 68 -35.62 34.04 -33.80
N HIS A 69 -35.68 32.97 -33.02
CA HIS A 69 -36.91 32.17 -32.93
C HIS A 69 -37.21 31.84 -31.46
N SER A 70 -38.49 31.77 -31.15
CA SER A 70 -39.01 31.58 -29.79
C SER A 70 -39.85 30.30 -29.71
N SER A 71 -39.69 29.55 -28.63
CA SER A 71 -40.67 28.56 -28.17
C SER A 71 -40.82 28.70 -26.66
N ALA A 72 -41.92 29.33 -26.22
CA ALA A 72 -42.26 29.43 -24.81
C ALA A 72 -43.13 28.24 -24.41
N ILE A 73 -42.78 27.56 -23.33
CA ILE A 73 -43.70 26.74 -22.55
C ILE A 73 -43.65 27.30 -21.13
N SER A 74 -44.81 27.63 -20.58
CA SER A 74 -44.94 28.22 -19.24
C SER A 74 -44.87 27.11 -18.19
N ALA A 75 -44.05 27.31 -17.16
CA ALA A 75 -44.14 26.58 -15.90
C ALA A 75 -44.76 27.51 -14.85
N VAL A 76 -45.81 27.05 -14.17
CA VAL A 76 -46.59 27.87 -13.24
C VAL A 76 -45.92 27.88 -11.86
N LEU A 77 -45.86 29.06 -11.25
CA LEU A 77 -45.54 29.19 -9.82
C LEU A 77 -46.77 28.77 -8.99
N THR A 78 -46.59 27.78 -8.14
CA THR A 78 -47.44 27.53 -6.97
C THR A 78 -46.50 27.34 -5.78
N ASP A 79 -46.56 28.27 -4.83
CA ASP A 79 -45.93 28.07 -3.53
C ASP A 79 -46.60 26.89 -2.81
N ASP A 80 -45.82 26.04 -2.16
CA ASP A 80 -46.33 25.22 -1.06
C ASP A 80 -45.25 25.12 0.02
N ASN A 81 -45.64 25.43 1.25
CA ASN A 81 -44.72 25.77 2.33
C ASN A 81 -44.64 24.60 3.32
N SER A 82 -43.65 23.71 3.16
CA SER A 82 -43.42 22.58 4.06
C SER A 82 -42.04 22.67 4.72
N THR A 83 -42.01 22.71 6.05
CA THR A 83 -40.83 23.03 6.85
C THR A 83 -39.80 21.90 6.85
N MET A 84 -38.75 22.04 6.04
CA MET A 84 -37.51 21.30 6.27
C MET A 84 -36.71 21.97 7.38
N ALA A 85 -36.12 21.16 8.27
CA ALA A 85 -35.12 21.65 9.22
C ALA A 85 -33.87 22.12 8.45
N PRO A 86 -33.11 23.10 8.98
CA PRO A 86 -31.87 23.55 8.33
C PRO A 86 -30.84 22.42 8.36
N LEU A 87 -30.51 21.87 7.19
CA LEU A 87 -29.36 21.00 7.00
C LEU A 87 -28.07 21.83 7.17
N GLU A 88 -27.03 21.18 7.70
CA GLU A 88 -25.83 21.87 8.16
C GLU A 88 -24.93 22.34 7.01
N GLU A 89 -24.48 23.58 7.15
CA GLU A 89 -23.42 24.30 6.43
C GLU A 89 -23.31 24.15 4.90
N ASP A 90 -23.68 25.24 4.20
CA ASP A 90 -23.14 25.57 2.88
C ASP A 90 -21.61 25.43 2.87
N VAL A 91 -21.08 24.51 2.05
CA VAL A 91 -19.65 24.45 1.75
C VAL A 91 -19.28 25.71 0.97
N LYS A 92 -18.79 26.72 1.71
CA LYS A 92 -18.34 28.00 1.16
C LYS A 92 -17.17 27.77 0.22
N THR A 93 -17.47 27.72 -1.07
CA THR A 93 -16.50 27.65 -2.19
C THR A 93 -15.59 28.89 -2.31
N GLU A 94 -15.67 29.79 -1.34
CA GLU A 94 -14.80 30.95 -1.14
C GLU A 94 -13.56 30.65 -0.27
N ASN A 95 -13.56 29.59 0.56
CA ASN A 95 -12.44 29.27 1.46
C ASN A 95 -11.99 27.82 1.29
N ILE A 96 -10.82 27.62 0.66
CA ILE A 96 -10.25 26.30 0.38
C ILE A 96 -9.08 26.07 1.36
N GLY A 97 -9.26 25.13 2.29
CA GLY A 97 -8.33 24.86 3.40
C GLY A 97 -6.87 24.70 2.97
N LEU A 98 -6.63 24.03 1.83
CA LEU A 98 -5.30 23.85 1.23
C LEU A 98 -4.48 25.15 1.10
N LEU A 99 -5.11 26.29 0.81
CA LEU A 99 -4.43 27.57 0.60
C LEU A 99 -3.73 28.08 1.86
N ASN A 100 -4.23 27.70 3.04
CA ASN A 100 -3.63 28.06 4.33
C ASN A 100 -2.41 27.18 4.65
N LEU A 101 -2.35 25.98 4.09
CA LEU A 101 -1.22 25.05 4.21
C LEU A 101 -0.14 25.31 3.15
N ASP A 102 -0.55 25.73 1.94
CA ASP A 102 0.33 26.05 0.83
C ASP A 102 -0.21 27.24 0.00
N PRO A 103 0.19 28.47 0.35
CA PRO A 103 -0.20 29.68 -0.37
C PRO A 103 0.27 29.73 -1.84
N THR A 104 1.16 28.83 -2.28
CA THR A 104 1.58 28.78 -3.69
C THR A 104 0.54 28.11 -4.61
N LEU A 105 -0.54 27.57 -4.02
CA LEU A 105 -1.74 27.09 -4.73
C LEU A 105 -2.70 28.22 -5.16
N GLU A 106 -2.59 29.43 -4.60
CA GLU A 106 -3.48 30.57 -4.89
C GLU A 106 -3.65 30.90 -6.39
N PRO A 107 -2.62 30.85 -7.27
CA PRO A 107 -2.79 31.08 -8.70
C PRO A 107 -3.72 30.08 -9.42
N TYR A 108 -4.01 28.94 -8.78
CA TYR A 108 -4.85 27.85 -9.31
C TYR A 108 -6.21 27.80 -8.61
N LEU A 109 -6.57 28.81 -7.82
CA LEU A 109 -7.83 28.88 -7.05
C LEU A 109 -9.07 28.57 -7.89
N ASP A 110 -9.17 29.06 -9.12
CA ASP A 110 -10.32 28.81 -9.98
C ASP A 110 -10.39 27.34 -10.48
N HIS A 111 -9.26 26.65 -10.61
CA HIS A 111 -9.22 25.21 -10.88
C HIS A 111 -9.75 24.41 -9.66
N PHE A 112 -9.32 24.77 -8.44
CA PHE A 112 -9.84 24.16 -7.21
C PHE A 112 -11.33 24.46 -6.99
N ARG A 113 -11.79 25.69 -7.24
CA ARG A 113 -13.22 26.06 -7.23
C ARG A 113 -14.03 25.23 -8.22
N HIS A 114 -13.54 25.05 -9.44
CA HIS A 114 -14.20 24.20 -10.43
C HIS A 114 -14.31 22.75 -9.95
N ARG A 115 -13.19 22.16 -9.47
CA ARG A 115 -13.17 20.80 -8.89
C ARG A 115 -14.18 20.66 -7.74
N MET A 116 -14.13 21.55 -6.74
CA MET A 116 -15.02 21.50 -5.59
C MET A 116 -16.48 21.66 -5.98
N LYS A 117 -16.80 22.56 -6.91
CA LYS A 117 -18.16 22.68 -7.44
C LYS A 117 -18.60 21.39 -8.15
N ARG A 118 -17.77 20.80 -9.01
CA ARG A 118 -18.09 19.54 -9.69
C ARG A 118 -18.34 18.39 -8.71
N TYR A 119 -17.56 18.29 -7.64
CA TYR A 119 -17.76 17.32 -6.55
C TYR A 119 -19.08 17.55 -5.80
N VAL A 120 -19.33 18.78 -5.32
CA VAL A 120 -20.55 19.12 -4.57
C VAL A 120 -21.80 18.95 -5.45
N ASP A 121 -21.78 19.41 -6.70
CA ASP A 121 -22.87 19.19 -7.66
C ASP A 121 -23.16 17.70 -7.86
N GLN A 122 -22.12 16.87 -8.08
CA GLN A 122 -22.28 15.44 -8.31
C GLN A 122 -22.79 14.70 -7.06
N LYS A 123 -22.31 15.07 -5.87
CA LYS A 123 -22.77 14.51 -4.59
C LYS A 123 -24.24 14.87 -4.32
N MET A 124 -24.62 16.13 -4.46
CA MET A 124 -26.03 16.58 -4.30
C MET A 124 -26.98 15.89 -5.30
N LEU A 125 -26.52 15.63 -6.54
CA LEU A 125 -27.32 14.90 -7.51
C LEU A 125 -27.56 13.45 -7.07
N ILE A 126 -26.55 12.75 -6.56
CA ILE A 126 -26.70 11.38 -6.03
C ILE A 126 -27.67 11.40 -4.85
N GLU A 127 -27.43 12.25 -3.86
CA GLU A 127 -28.25 12.36 -2.64
C GLU A 127 -29.72 12.69 -2.95
N LYS A 128 -29.99 13.46 -4.01
CA LYS A 128 -31.34 13.80 -4.47
C LYS A 128 -32.10 12.64 -5.15
N TYR A 129 -31.41 11.75 -5.88
CA TYR A 129 -32.07 10.78 -6.77
C TYR A 129 -31.89 9.31 -6.36
N GLU A 130 -30.92 9.00 -5.50
CA GLU A 130 -30.54 7.62 -5.14
C GLU A 130 -30.53 7.36 -3.62
N GLY A 131 -30.74 8.41 -2.81
CA GLY A 131 -30.49 8.39 -1.38
C GLY A 131 -29.03 8.72 -1.04
N PRO A 132 -28.62 8.61 0.24
CA PRO A 132 -27.24 8.83 0.69
C PRO A 132 -26.20 8.10 -0.17
N LEU A 133 -24.98 8.65 -0.24
CA LEU A 133 -23.88 8.09 -1.03
C LEU A 133 -23.60 6.62 -0.66
N GLU A 134 -23.83 6.26 0.61
CA GLU A 134 -23.77 4.91 1.13
C GLU A 134 -24.82 3.97 0.48
N GLU A 135 -26.08 4.40 0.34
CA GLU A 135 -27.16 3.62 -0.31
C GLU A 135 -26.95 3.49 -1.82
N PHE A 136 -26.39 4.53 -2.45
CA PHE A 136 -25.96 4.49 -3.85
C PHE A 136 -24.88 3.43 -4.07
N ALA A 137 -23.96 3.26 -3.11
CA ALA A 137 -22.91 2.24 -3.09
C ALA A 137 -23.41 0.82 -2.74
N GLN A 138 -24.70 0.61 -2.46
CA GLN A 138 -25.28 -0.75 -2.36
C GLN A 138 -25.68 -1.33 -3.73
N GLY A 139 -25.06 -0.86 -4.82
CA GLY A 139 -25.35 -1.31 -6.18
C GLY A 139 -25.18 -2.82 -6.37
N TYR A 140 -24.29 -3.47 -5.62
CA TYR A 140 -24.05 -4.92 -5.70
C TYR A 140 -25.23 -5.77 -5.16
N LEU A 141 -26.10 -5.21 -4.31
CA LEU A 141 -27.35 -5.85 -3.87
C LEU A 141 -28.46 -5.74 -4.93
N LYS A 142 -28.34 -4.78 -5.85
CA LYS A 142 -29.33 -4.50 -6.92
C LYS A 142 -28.92 -5.17 -8.24
N PHE A 143 -27.65 -5.05 -8.62
CA PHE A 143 -27.05 -5.56 -9.86
C PHE A 143 -26.29 -6.87 -9.67
N GLY A 144 -26.07 -7.61 -10.75
CA GLY A 144 -25.59 -9.00 -10.66
C GLY A 144 -26.74 -9.95 -10.35
N PHE A 145 -26.42 -11.16 -9.86
CA PHE A 145 -27.40 -12.19 -9.48
C PHE A 145 -27.66 -12.13 -7.98
N ASN A 146 -28.89 -11.77 -7.60
CA ASN A 146 -29.32 -11.64 -6.21
C ASN A 146 -30.56 -12.50 -5.92
N ARG A 147 -30.86 -12.70 -4.62
CA ARG A 147 -32.00 -13.52 -4.15
C ARG A 147 -33.09 -12.61 -3.59
N GLU A 148 -34.30 -12.72 -4.13
CA GLU A 148 -35.48 -11.95 -3.72
C GLU A 148 -36.68 -12.91 -3.73
N ASP A 149 -37.49 -12.96 -2.65
CA ASP A 149 -38.81 -13.63 -2.60
C ASP A 149 -38.95 -15.02 -3.26
N GLY A 150 -37.98 -15.93 -3.06
CA GLY A 150 -38.03 -17.27 -3.70
C GLY A 150 -37.81 -17.25 -5.21
N CYS A 151 -37.10 -16.24 -5.72
CA CYS A 151 -36.58 -16.18 -7.08
C CYS A 151 -35.12 -15.69 -7.09
N ILE A 152 -34.45 -15.90 -8.22
CA ILE A 152 -33.17 -15.24 -8.53
C ILE A 152 -33.51 -14.03 -9.39
N VAL A 153 -33.07 -12.84 -8.99
CA VAL A 153 -33.21 -11.63 -9.80
C VAL A 153 -31.84 -11.27 -10.35
N TYR A 154 -31.78 -11.07 -11.66
CA TYR A 154 -30.56 -10.66 -12.35
C TYR A 154 -30.78 -9.29 -12.99
N ARG A 155 -29.95 -8.30 -12.61
CA ARG A 155 -29.98 -6.95 -13.21
C ARG A 155 -28.62 -6.56 -13.78
N LYS A 156 -28.61 -5.90 -14.94
CA LYS A 156 -27.40 -5.45 -15.60
C LYS A 156 -27.62 -4.22 -16.49
N TRP A 157 -26.78 -3.19 -16.31
CA TRP A 157 -26.68 -2.09 -17.27
C TRP A 157 -26.01 -2.53 -18.59
N ALA A 158 -26.71 -2.35 -19.70
CA ALA A 158 -26.22 -2.59 -21.06
C ALA A 158 -27.03 -1.75 -22.09
N PRO A 159 -26.88 -0.41 -22.09
CA PRO A 159 -27.78 0.50 -22.82
C PRO A 159 -27.71 0.32 -24.34
N ALA A 160 -26.56 -0.10 -24.88
CA ALA A 160 -26.38 -0.34 -26.31
C ALA A 160 -27.05 -1.64 -26.81
N ALA A 161 -27.37 -2.60 -25.92
CA ALA A 161 -28.01 -3.84 -26.34
C ALA A 161 -29.44 -3.60 -26.85
N GLN A 162 -29.87 -4.41 -27.82
CA GLN A 162 -31.21 -4.38 -28.44
C GLN A 162 -32.12 -5.49 -27.93
N GLU A 163 -31.54 -6.66 -27.63
CA GLU A 163 -32.17 -7.82 -27.00
C GLU A 163 -31.15 -8.41 -26.01
N ALA A 164 -31.62 -9.02 -24.91
CA ALA A 164 -30.77 -9.72 -23.96
C ALA A 164 -31.43 -10.97 -23.35
N GLU A 165 -30.60 -11.94 -22.98
CA GLU A 165 -30.95 -13.25 -22.42
C GLU A 165 -29.98 -13.60 -21.28
N VAL A 166 -30.44 -14.43 -20.33
CA VAL A 166 -29.55 -15.18 -19.42
C VAL A 166 -29.40 -16.61 -19.91
N ILE A 167 -28.17 -17.09 -20.03
CA ILE A 167 -27.84 -18.48 -20.43
C ILE A 167 -26.99 -19.16 -19.37
N GLY A 168 -26.89 -20.48 -19.39
CA GLY A 168 -25.94 -21.22 -18.55
C GLY A 168 -26.17 -22.72 -18.55
N ASP A 169 -25.42 -23.42 -17.69
CA ASP A 169 -25.57 -24.86 -17.49
C ASP A 169 -27.01 -25.22 -17.07
N PHE A 170 -27.66 -24.36 -16.27
CA PHE A 170 -29.05 -24.53 -15.80
C PHE A 170 -30.11 -24.53 -16.91
N ASN A 171 -29.85 -23.89 -18.05
CA ASN A 171 -30.78 -23.83 -19.19
C ASN A 171 -30.20 -24.43 -20.48
N GLY A 172 -29.19 -25.29 -20.36
CA GLY A 172 -28.57 -25.96 -21.50
C GLY A 172 -27.96 -24.98 -22.51
N TRP A 173 -27.49 -23.83 -22.04
CA TRP A 173 -26.89 -22.75 -22.83
C TRP A 173 -27.86 -22.05 -23.82
N ASN A 174 -29.17 -22.19 -23.59
CA ASN A 174 -30.25 -21.61 -24.38
C ASN A 174 -31.09 -20.61 -23.56
N GLY A 175 -31.06 -19.33 -23.96
CA GLY A 175 -31.73 -18.24 -23.26
C GLY A 175 -33.12 -17.88 -23.81
N SER A 176 -33.66 -18.63 -24.78
CA SER A 176 -34.97 -18.31 -25.40
C SER A 176 -36.13 -18.22 -24.41
N ASN A 177 -36.02 -18.89 -23.27
CA ASN A 177 -37.00 -18.89 -22.18
C ASN A 177 -36.60 -17.96 -21.01
N HIS A 178 -35.51 -17.20 -21.17
CA HIS A 178 -34.85 -16.36 -20.17
C HIS A 178 -34.47 -14.99 -20.77
N MET A 179 -35.34 -14.47 -21.64
CA MET A 179 -35.29 -13.11 -22.16
C MET A 179 -35.36 -12.10 -21.00
N MET A 180 -34.61 -11.01 -21.12
CA MET A 180 -34.61 -9.91 -20.14
C MET A 180 -35.43 -8.72 -20.65
N GLU A 181 -35.99 -7.94 -19.72
CA GLU A 181 -36.70 -6.69 -20.00
C GLU A 181 -35.79 -5.48 -19.79
N LYS A 182 -35.89 -4.45 -20.65
CA LYS A 182 -35.04 -3.25 -20.62
C LYS A 182 -35.82 -2.03 -20.13
N ASP A 183 -35.27 -1.29 -19.17
CA ASP A 183 -35.83 -0.03 -18.71
C ASP A 183 -35.41 1.19 -19.57
N GLN A 184 -35.89 2.37 -19.19
CA GLN A 184 -35.59 3.64 -19.86
C GLN A 184 -34.12 4.11 -19.72
N PHE A 185 -33.36 3.57 -18.77
CA PHE A 185 -31.95 3.90 -18.51
C PHE A 185 -30.97 2.89 -19.14
N GLY A 186 -31.50 1.81 -19.71
CA GLY A 186 -30.71 0.74 -20.33
C GLY A 186 -30.24 -0.34 -19.34
N VAL A 187 -30.85 -0.41 -18.15
CA VAL A 187 -30.76 -1.56 -17.27
C VAL A 187 -31.69 -2.66 -17.78
N TRP A 188 -31.12 -3.84 -17.96
CA TRP A 188 -31.85 -5.06 -18.24
C TRP A 188 -32.11 -5.82 -16.95
N SER A 189 -33.29 -6.43 -16.81
CA SER A 189 -33.64 -7.27 -15.66
C SER A 189 -34.41 -8.53 -16.04
N ILE A 190 -34.33 -9.56 -15.19
CA ILE A 190 -35.17 -10.76 -15.22
C ILE A 190 -35.35 -11.29 -13.79
N ARG A 191 -36.55 -11.81 -13.48
CA ARG A 191 -36.80 -12.63 -12.28
C ARG A 191 -36.97 -14.09 -12.72
N ILE A 192 -36.20 -15.00 -12.12
CA ILE A 192 -36.20 -16.44 -12.42
C ILE A 192 -36.71 -17.16 -11.16
N PRO A 193 -38.00 -17.57 -11.11
CA PRO A 193 -38.58 -18.24 -9.94
C PRO A 193 -37.86 -19.54 -9.56
N ASP A 194 -37.97 -19.94 -8.29
CA ASP A 194 -37.52 -21.25 -7.83
C ASP A 194 -38.36 -22.40 -8.42
N VAL A 195 -37.73 -23.56 -8.60
CA VAL A 195 -38.38 -24.82 -8.95
C VAL A 195 -38.23 -25.77 -7.78
N ASP A 196 -39.33 -26.42 -7.36
CA ASP A 196 -39.41 -27.29 -6.18
C ASP A 196 -38.79 -26.64 -4.91
N SER A 197 -39.07 -25.35 -4.73
CA SER A 197 -38.53 -24.49 -3.65
C SER A 197 -37.00 -24.43 -3.58
N LYS A 198 -36.32 -24.56 -4.73
CA LYS A 198 -34.86 -24.46 -4.88
C LYS A 198 -34.46 -23.46 -5.97
N PRO A 199 -33.33 -22.75 -5.81
CA PRO A 199 -32.78 -21.87 -6.84
C PRO A 199 -32.58 -22.60 -8.18
N VAL A 200 -33.18 -22.07 -9.24
CA VAL A 200 -33.10 -22.63 -10.60
C VAL A 200 -31.68 -22.63 -11.18
N ILE A 201 -30.84 -21.68 -10.76
CA ILE A 201 -29.40 -21.67 -11.08
C ILE A 201 -28.67 -22.30 -9.88
N PRO A 202 -28.07 -23.50 -10.01
CA PRO A 202 -27.33 -24.13 -8.92
C PRO A 202 -26.09 -23.33 -8.52
N HIS A 203 -25.72 -23.40 -7.24
CA HIS A 203 -24.42 -22.90 -6.78
C HIS A 203 -23.27 -23.56 -7.55
N ASN A 204 -22.23 -22.79 -7.86
CA ASN A 204 -21.06 -23.19 -8.65
C ASN A 204 -21.38 -23.72 -10.07
N SER A 205 -22.57 -23.40 -10.62
CA SER A 205 -22.87 -23.58 -12.05
C SER A 205 -22.48 -22.35 -12.86
N ARG A 206 -22.16 -22.53 -14.14
CA ARG A 206 -21.79 -21.41 -15.02
C ARG A 206 -23.05 -20.81 -15.65
N VAL A 207 -23.12 -19.49 -15.68
CA VAL A 207 -24.11 -18.71 -16.43
C VAL A 207 -23.40 -17.65 -17.27
N LYS A 208 -24.09 -16.98 -18.19
CA LYS A 208 -23.58 -15.87 -19.04
C LYS A 208 -24.72 -14.91 -19.41
N PHE A 209 -24.41 -13.65 -19.70
CA PHE A 209 -25.36 -12.72 -20.31
C PHE A 209 -25.13 -12.72 -21.81
N ARG A 210 -26.19 -13.01 -22.55
CA ARG A 210 -26.23 -13.06 -24.01
C ARG A 210 -26.98 -11.84 -24.50
N PHE A 211 -26.47 -11.13 -25.51
CA PHE A 211 -27.14 -9.94 -26.05
C PHE A 211 -26.93 -9.75 -27.54
N LYS A 212 -27.83 -9.00 -28.19
CA LYS A 212 -27.64 -8.50 -29.56
C LYS A 212 -27.27 -7.02 -29.57
N HIS A 213 -26.41 -6.65 -30.51
CA HIS A 213 -26.11 -5.27 -30.84
C HIS A 213 -25.96 -5.09 -32.35
N GLY A 214 -26.75 -4.19 -32.94
CA GLY A 214 -26.67 -3.78 -34.35
C GLY A 214 -27.07 -4.90 -35.31
N ASN A 215 -26.12 -5.78 -35.62
CA ASN A 215 -26.18 -6.75 -36.73
C ASN A 215 -27.07 -7.98 -36.43
N GLY A 216 -27.82 -7.99 -35.31
CA GLY A 216 -28.64 -9.13 -34.88
C GLY A 216 -27.87 -10.36 -34.37
N VAL A 217 -26.54 -10.28 -34.27
CA VAL A 217 -25.67 -11.38 -33.79
C VAL A 217 -25.68 -11.43 -32.26
N TRP A 218 -25.85 -12.61 -31.68
CA TRP A 218 -25.72 -12.86 -30.24
C TRP A 218 -24.25 -12.83 -29.78
N VAL A 219 -23.99 -12.25 -28.60
CA VAL A 219 -22.66 -12.18 -28.00
C VAL A 219 -22.71 -12.46 -26.49
N ASP A 220 -21.77 -13.29 -26.01
CA ASP A 220 -21.55 -13.67 -24.60
C ASP A 220 -20.00 -13.49 -24.34
N ARG A 221 -19.43 -12.66 -23.39
CA ARG A 221 -17.92 -12.42 -23.19
C ARG A 221 -17.12 -12.08 -21.81
N ILE A 222 -17.33 -11.03 -20.95
CA ILE A 222 -17.26 -10.84 -19.42
C ILE A 222 -17.92 -9.49 -18.87
N PRO A 223 -18.97 -9.48 -18.00
CA PRO A 223 -19.63 -8.30 -17.40
C PRO A 223 -19.20 -8.02 -15.95
N ALA A 224 -19.74 -6.92 -15.41
CA ALA A 224 -19.24 -6.25 -14.22
C ALA A 224 -19.51 -6.93 -12.86
N TRP A 225 -20.74 -7.37 -12.58
CA TRP A 225 -21.19 -7.69 -11.21
C TRP A 225 -21.17 -9.19 -10.87
N ILE A 226 -20.11 -9.93 -11.25
CA ILE A 226 -19.97 -11.34 -10.92
C ILE A 226 -19.01 -11.55 -9.75
N LYS A 227 -19.47 -12.20 -8.68
CA LYS A 227 -18.68 -12.48 -7.45
C LYS A 227 -17.61 -13.58 -7.62
N TYR A 228 -17.70 -14.42 -8.66
CA TYR A 228 -16.71 -15.50 -8.92
C TYR A 228 -16.67 -15.94 -10.39
N ALA A 229 -15.48 -16.16 -10.95
CA ALA A 229 -15.26 -16.63 -12.31
C ALA A 229 -14.07 -17.61 -12.36
N THR A 230 -14.09 -18.57 -13.29
CA THR A 230 -13.04 -19.62 -13.38
C THR A 230 -12.52 -19.77 -14.82
N ALA A 231 -11.32 -20.30 -14.98
CA ALA A 231 -10.76 -20.69 -16.27
C ALA A 231 -10.29 -22.14 -16.23
N ASP A 232 -10.30 -22.83 -17.37
CA ASP A 232 -9.77 -24.18 -17.48
C ASP A 232 -8.23 -24.14 -17.48
N ALA A 233 -7.64 -24.34 -16.30
CA ALA A 233 -6.19 -24.34 -16.09
C ALA A 233 -5.42 -25.42 -16.90
N THR A 234 -6.11 -26.36 -17.56
CA THR A 234 -5.47 -27.35 -18.45
C THR A 234 -5.31 -26.86 -19.89
N LYS A 235 -5.94 -25.74 -20.27
CA LYS A 235 -5.93 -25.21 -21.64
C LYS A 235 -5.20 -23.87 -21.71
N PHE A 236 -4.20 -23.79 -22.58
CA PHE A 236 -3.50 -22.54 -22.84
C PHE A 236 -4.45 -21.47 -23.39
N ALA A 237 -4.38 -20.25 -22.85
CA ALA A 237 -5.29 -19.15 -23.15
C ALA A 237 -6.78 -19.53 -23.08
N ALA A 238 -7.16 -20.38 -22.12
CA ALA A 238 -8.56 -20.68 -21.84
C ALA A 238 -9.33 -19.37 -21.60
N PRO A 239 -10.46 -19.13 -22.29
CA PRO A 239 -11.36 -18.07 -21.88
C PRO A 239 -11.83 -18.33 -20.46
N TYR A 240 -11.84 -17.31 -19.62
CA TYR A 240 -12.48 -17.40 -18.31
C TYR A 240 -13.97 -17.64 -18.52
N ASP A 241 -14.49 -18.80 -18.11
CA ASP A 241 -15.92 -18.98 -17.84
C ASP A 241 -16.28 -18.24 -16.55
N GLY A 242 -16.20 -16.92 -16.65
CA GLY A 242 -17.19 -16.08 -16.02
C GLY A 242 -18.51 -16.19 -16.78
N VAL A 243 -19.53 -15.80 -16.05
CA VAL A 243 -20.60 -14.91 -16.52
C VAL A 243 -20.05 -13.85 -17.51
N TYR A 244 -20.75 -13.53 -18.62
CA TYR A 244 -20.16 -13.06 -19.93
C TYR A 244 -20.83 -11.77 -20.58
N TRP A 245 -20.06 -10.86 -21.23
CA TRP A 245 -20.32 -9.61 -22.08
C TRP A 245 -19.03 -8.81 -22.55
N ASP A 246 -18.82 -8.30 -23.78
CA ASP A 246 -17.59 -7.53 -24.19
C ASP A 246 -17.83 -6.80 -25.55
N PRO A 247 -17.22 -5.62 -25.83
CA PRO A 247 -17.48 -4.84 -27.06
C PRO A 247 -16.19 -4.43 -27.89
N PRO A 248 -16.29 -3.65 -29.00
CA PRO A 248 -15.25 -3.55 -30.06
C PRO A 248 -14.18 -2.41 -29.90
N PRO A 249 -13.15 -2.32 -30.78
CA PRO A 249 -11.87 -1.63 -30.47
C PRO A 249 -11.74 -0.11 -30.67
N SER A 250 -12.72 0.62 -31.21
CA SER A 250 -12.55 2.06 -31.54
C SER A 250 -12.68 3.02 -30.34
N GLU A 251 -12.97 2.50 -29.15
CA GLU A 251 -13.20 3.28 -27.93
C GLU A 251 -12.39 2.71 -26.77
N ARG A 252 -11.78 3.59 -25.96
CA ARG A 252 -11.08 3.31 -24.68
C ARG A 252 -9.84 2.42 -24.82
N TYR A 253 -8.65 3.03 -25.01
CA TYR A 253 -7.39 2.27 -25.04
C TYR A 253 -6.21 3.03 -24.41
N HIS A 254 -5.70 2.53 -23.29
CA HIS A 254 -4.44 2.98 -22.68
C HIS A 254 -3.27 2.27 -23.37
N LYS A 255 -2.69 2.93 -24.39
CA LYS A 255 -1.76 2.33 -25.37
C LYS A 255 -0.53 1.64 -24.78
N LEU A 256 -0.15 1.93 -23.55
CA LEU A 256 1.03 1.35 -22.89
C LEU A 256 0.69 0.12 -22.02
N TRP A 257 -0.56 -0.02 -21.57
CA TRP A 257 -1.00 -1.10 -20.65
C TRP A 257 -2.04 -2.07 -21.29
N ASP A 258 -2.32 -1.92 -22.59
CA ASP A 258 -3.31 -2.73 -23.34
C ASP A 258 -4.73 -2.73 -22.74
N SER A 259 -5.06 -1.70 -21.95
CA SER A 259 -6.23 -1.66 -21.06
C SER A 259 -7.29 -0.63 -21.48
N ARG A 260 -8.52 -0.79 -20.95
CA ARG A 260 -9.64 0.13 -21.17
C ARG A 260 -9.74 1.16 -20.04
N LEU A 261 -9.99 2.41 -20.39
CA LEU A 261 -10.25 3.49 -19.43
C LEU A 261 -11.75 3.58 -19.07
N PHE A 262 -12.04 3.95 -17.83
CA PHE A 262 -13.39 4.29 -17.37
C PHE A 262 -13.82 5.68 -17.86
N ASN A 263 -15.12 5.95 -17.83
CA ASN A 263 -15.68 7.29 -17.95
C ASN A 263 -16.28 7.63 -16.59
N TYR A 264 -15.54 8.38 -15.78
CA TYR A 264 -15.88 8.64 -14.38
C TYR A 264 -17.09 9.59 -14.20
N ALA A 265 -17.46 10.38 -15.21
CA ALA A 265 -18.69 11.17 -15.21
C ALA A 265 -19.97 10.35 -15.49
N ASN A 266 -19.86 9.06 -15.81
CA ASN A 266 -21.03 8.23 -16.07
C ASN A 266 -21.63 7.67 -14.77
N TRP A 267 -22.93 7.92 -14.55
CA TRP A 267 -23.67 7.52 -13.35
C TRP A 267 -23.52 6.05 -12.95
N GLU A 268 -23.62 5.13 -13.92
CA GLU A 268 -23.50 3.69 -13.65
C GLU A 268 -22.04 3.22 -13.51
N VAL A 269 -21.07 4.02 -13.97
CA VAL A 269 -19.64 3.81 -13.65
C VAL A 269 -19.36 4.27 -12.22
N LEU A 270 -19.89 5.43 -11.79
CA LEU A 270 -19.82 5.86 -10.38
C LEU A 270 -20.48 4.81 -9.47
N ARG A 271 -21.69 4.35 -9.80
CA ARG A 271 -22.37 3.29 -9.05
C ARG A 271 -21.51 2.03 -8.98
N PHE A 272 -20.98 1.56 -10.11
CA PHE A 272 -20.16 0.34 -10.15
C PHE A 272 -18.90 0.45 -9.29
N LEU A 273 -18.13 1.53 -9.44
CA LEU A 273 -16.85 1.69 -8.73
C LEU A 273 -17.06 1.95 -7.23
N LEU A 274 -17.98 2.83 -6.85
CA LEU A 274 -18.29 3.10 -5.44
C LEU A 274 -18.90 1.87 -4.75
N SER A 275 -19.74 1.10 -5.45
CA SER A 275 -20.27 -0.16 -4.90
C SER A 275 -19.23 -1.27 -4.80
N ASN A 276 -18.22 -1.29 -5.68
CA ASN A 276 -17.10 -2.21 -5.55
C ASN A 276 -16.30 -1.92 -4.28
N LEU A 277 -16.02 -0.64 -3.97
CA LEU A 277 -15.36 -0.25 -2.72
C LEU A 277 -16.16 -0.70 -1.50
N ARG A 278 -17.46 -0.38 -1.44
CA ARG A 278 -18.35 -0.83 -0.36
C ARG A 278 -18.41 -2.37 -0.24
N TRP A 279 -18.45 -3.09 -1.36
CA TRP A 279 -18.48 -4.56 -1.37
C TRP A 279 -17.22 -5.18 -0.76
N TRP A 280 -16.03 -4.64 -1.04
CA TRP A 280 -14.78 -5.10 -0.42
C TRP A 280 -14.70 -4.77 1.08
N LEU A 281 -15.16 -3.59 1.50
CA LEU A 281 -15.27 -3.24 2.93
C LEU A 281 -16.21 -4.21 3.65
N GLU A 282 -17.43 -4.44 3.16
CA GLU A 282 -18.47 -5.14 3.91
C GLU A 282 -18.47 -6.68 3.78
N GLU A 283 -18.16 -7.25 2.60
CA GLU A 283 -18.22 -8.71 2.42
C GLU A 283 -16.86 -9.40 2.64
N TYR A 284 -15.77 -8.65 2.71
CA TYR A 284 -14.41 -9.18 2.97
C TYR A 284 -13.72 -8.55 4.19
N ASN A 285 -14.26 -7.47 4.78
CA ASN A 285 -13.70 -6.79 5.95
C ASN A 285 -12.26 -6.28 5.70
N PHE A 286 -12.04 -5.61 4.57
CA PHE A 286 -10.80 -4.87 4.33
C PHE A 286 -10.76 -3.56 5.13
N ASP A 287 -9.66 -3.32 5.85
CA ASP A 287 -9.46 -2.11 6.66
C ASP A 287 -9.08 -0.85 5.83
N GLY A 288 -9.21 -0.91 4.51
CA GLY A 288 -8.77 0.15 3.61
C GLY A 288 -8.34 -0.34 2.23
N PHE A 289 -7.69 0.54 1.46
CA PHE A 289 -7.31 0.26 0.07
C PHE A 289 -6.00 0.93 -0.34
N ARG A 290 -5.23 0.27 -1.21
CA ARG A 290 -4.32 0.95 -2.14
C ARG A 290 -5.07 1.18 -3.45
N PHE A 291 -5.07 2.41 -3.95
CA PHE A 291 -5.54 2.73 -5.30
C PHE A 291 -4.34 2.79 -6.24
N ASP A 292 -4.30 1.83 -7.16
CA ASP A 292 -3.18 1.63 -8.09
C ASP A 292 -3.30 2.55 -9.32
N GLY A 293 -2.16 3.00 -9.85
CA GLY A 293 -2.10 3.81 -11.06
C GLY A 293 -2.78 5.19 -10.97
N ILE A 294 -2.80 5.84 -9.81
CA ILE A 294 -3.47 7.13 -9.62
C ILE A 294 -2.94 8.21 -10.59
N THR A 295 -1.65 8.23 -10.91
CA THR A 295 -1.09 9.12 -11.95
C THR A 295 -1.73 8.91 -13.34
N SER A 296 -2.20 7.69 -13.66
CA SER A 296 -2.95 7.42 -14.89
C SER A 296 -4.37 8.00 -14.84
N MET A 297 -4.95 8.13 -13.65
CA MET A 297 -6.29 8.69 -13.45
C MET A 297 -6.29 10.22 -13.38
N LEU A 298 -5.29 10.82 -12.72
CA LEU A 298 -5.24 12.28 -12.47
C LEU A 298 -5.08 13.13 -13.73
N TYR A 299 -4.53 12.56 -14.81
CA TYR A 299 -4.17 13.31 -16.02
C TYR A 299 -4.63 12.62 -17.31
N VAL A 300 -5.09 13.43 -18.28
CA VAL A 300 -5.50 12.98 -19.63
C VAL A 300 -4.32 12.44 -20.44
N HIS A 301 -3.08 12.79 -20.08
CA HIS A 301 -1.84 12.18 -20.62
C HIS A 301 -1.30 11.01 -19.78
N HIS A 302 -1.99 10.63 -18.70
CA HIS A 302 -1.69 9.47 -17.85
C HIS A 302 -0.25 9.43 -17.27
N GLY A 303 0.39 10.60 -17.10
CA GLY A 303 1.82 10.72 -16.80
C GLY A 303 2.79 10.23 -17.89
N ILE A 304 2.33 9.64 -18.99
CA ILE A 304 3.19 9.02 -20.02
C ILE A 304 4.05 10.08 -20.71
N ASN A 305 5.37 9.88 -20.70
CA ASN A 305 6.38 10.78 -21.25
C ASN A 305 6.37 12.21 -20.68
N MET A 306 5.74 12.42 -19.51
CA MET A 306 5.83 13.67 -18.76
C MET A 306 6.82 13.53 -17.61
N GLY A 307 7.72 14.52 -17.46
CA GLY A 307 8.52 14.69 -16.26
C GLY A 307 7.85 15.72 -15.36
N PHE A 308 7.50 15.33 -14.13
CA PHE A 308 7.00 16.26 -13.12
C PHE A 308 8.20 16.93 -12.43
N THR A 309 8.30 18.25 -12.56
CA THR A 309 9.41 19.07 -12.05
C THR A 309 9.10 19.70 -10.69
N GLY A 310 7.85 19.60 -10.23
CA GLY A 310 7.33 20.35 -9.08
C GLY A 310 6.67 21.68 -9.46
N ASN A 311 6.64 22.04 -10.75
CA ASN A 311 5.94 23.24 -11.23
C ASN A 311 4.43 23.00 -11.27
N TYR A 312 3.65 23.75 -10.48
CA TYR A 312 2.23 23.48 -10.26
C TYR A 312 1.33 23.57 -11.51
N ASN A 313 1.81 24.20 -12.59
CA ASN A 313 1.14 24.17 -13.90
C ASN A 313 1.04 22.73 -14.49
N GLU A 314 1.94 21.83 -14.07
CA GLU A 314 1.95 20.41 -14.46
C GLU A 314 0.86 19.61 -13.71
N TYR A 315 0.39 20.10 -12.56
CA TYR A 315 -0.61 19.44 -11.72
C TYR A 315 -2.02 20.00 -11.89
N PHE A 316 -2.16 21.30 -12.20
CA PHE A 316 -3.43 22.03 -12.23
C PHE A 316 -3.59 22.77 -13.56
N SER A 317 -4.09 22.08 -14.58
CA SER A 317 -4.33 22.64 -15.93
C SER A 317 -5.45 21.90 -16.66
N GLU A 318 -5.70 22.24 -17.92
CA GLU A 318 -6.64 21.50 -18.80
C GLU A 318 -6.24 20.02 -19.01
N ALA A 319 -5.02 19.62 -18.62
CA ALA A 319 -4.58 18.23 -18.64
C ALA A 319 -5.05 17.40 -17.44
N THR A 320 -5.55 18.03 -16.38
CA THR A 320 -6.02 17.37 -15.15
C THR A 320 -7.43 16.80 -15.37
N ASP A 321 -7.63 15.49 -15.18
CA ASP A 321 -8.94 14.85 -15.36
C ASP A 321 -9.83 15.12 -14.12
N VAL A 322 -10.66 16.17 -14.23
CA VAL A 322 -11.59 16.58 -13.16
C VAL A 322 -12.65 15.50 -12.88
N ASP A 323 -13.03 14.69 -13.87
CA ASP A 323 -14.06 13.66 -13.67
C ASP A 323 -13.50 12.49 -12.86
N ALA A 324 -12.26 12.08 -13.13
CA ALA A 324 -11.52 11.12 -12.33
C ALA A 324 -11.27 11.62 -10.90
N VAL A 325 -10.87 12.89 -10.75
CA VAL A 325 -10.66 13.50 -9.42
C VAL A 325 -11.95 13.56 -8.60
N VAL A 326 -13.09 13.88 -9.23
CA VAL A 326 -14.41 13.88 -8.56
C VAL A 326 -14.81 12.47 -8.11
N TYR A 327 -14.55 11.44 -8.92
CA TYR A 327 -14.72 10.05 -8.49
C TYR A 327 -13.86 9.72 -7.26
N LEU A 328 -12.58 10.11 -7.25
CA LEU A 328 -11.69 9.86 -6.11
C LEU A 328 -12.15 10.58 -4.83
N MET A 329 -12.62 11.83 -4.94
CA MET A 329 -13.19 12.57 -3.81
C MET A 329 -14.47 11.92 -3.26
N LEU A 330 -15.34 11.38 -4.13
CA LEU A 330 -16.52 10.60 -3.73
C LEU A 330 -16.12 9.26 -3.09
N ALA A 331 -15.10 8.59 -3.63
CA ALA A 331 -14.60 7.32 -3.11
C ALA A 331 -14.04 7.47 -1.69
N ASN A 332 -13.15 8.43 -1.47
CA ASN A 332 -12.60 8.70 -0.15
C ASN A 332 -13.68 9.18 0.84
N ASN A 333 -14.59 10.07 0.41
CA ASN A 333 -15.72 10.49 1.25
C ASN A 333 -16.65 9.32 1.64
N LEU A 334 -16.85 8.35 0.75
CA LEU A 334 -17.62 7.14 1.04
C LEU A 334 -16.88 6.20 2.01
N ILE A 335 -15.59 5.94 1.78
CA ILE A 335 -14.78 5.01 2.58
C ILE A 335 -14.76 5.46 4.04
N HIS A 336 -14.32 6.69 4.32
CA HIS A 336 -14.25 7.21 5.70
C HIS A 336 -15.63 7.48 6.35
N LYS A 337 -16.72 7.45 5.58
CA LYS A 337 -18.08 7.52 6.13
C LYS A 337 -18.66 6.15 6.48
N ILE A 338 -18.20 5.08 5.82
CA ILE A 338 -18.52 3.69 6.17
C ILE A 338 -17.63 3.21 7.31
N PHE A 339 -16.32 3.44 7.22
CA PHE A 339 -15.34 3.05 8.22
C PHE A 339 -14.34 4.20 8.43
N PRO A 340 -14.52 5.05 9.48
CA PRO A 340 -13.69 6.23 9.71
C PRO A 340 -12.19 5.95 9.85
N ASP A 341 -11.83 4.84 10.48
CA ASP A 341 -10.45 4.42 10.72
C ASP A 341 -9.79 3.73 9.50
N ALA A 342 -10.52 3.63 8.38
CA ALA A 342 -9.99 3.06 7.15
C ALA A 342 -8.77 3.84 6.62
N THR A 343 -7.77 3.14 6.10
CA THR A 343 -6.59 3.78 5.49
C THR A 343 -6.63 3.68 3.95
N VAL A 344 -6.59 4.82 3.26
CA VAL A 344 -6.57 4.88 1.79
C VAL A 344 -5.25 5.44 1.26
N ILE A 345 -4.58 4.65 0.43
CA ILE A 345 -3.22 4.91 -0.08
C ILE A 345 -3.27 5.18 -1.58
N ALA A 346 -2.68 6.29 -2.04
CA ALA A 346 -2.52 6.58 -3.46
C ALA A 346 -1.16 6.12 -4.02
N GLU A 347 -1.19 5.31 -5.08
CA GLU A 347 -0.04 5.05 -5.95
C GLU A 347 0.11 6.18 -6.98
N ASP A 348 0.69 7.30 -6.54
CA ASP A 348 0.96 8.46 -7.40
C ASP A 348 2.46 8.78 -7.51
N VAL A 349 2.97 8.70 -8.74
CA VAL A 349 4.33 9.08 -9.13
C VAL A 349 4.49 10.60 -9.23
N SER A 350 3.44 11.36 -9.60
CA SER A 350 3.59 12.79 -9.89
C SER A 350 3.88 13.63 -8.66
N GLY A 351 3.35 13.25 -7.49
CA GLY A 351 3.45 14.02 -6.26
C GLY A 351 2.44 15.16 -6.20
N MET A 352 1.23 14.93 -6.71
CA MET A 352 0.19 15.96 -6.84
C MET A 352 -0.15 16.64 -5.49
N PRO A 353 -0.02 17.97 -5.36
CA PRO A 353 -0.33 18.67 -4.12
C PRO A 353 -1.81 18.56 -3.71
N GLY A 354 -2.06 18.29 -2.43
CA GLY A 354 -3.41 18.12 -1.88
C GLY A 354 -4.05 16.76 -2.20
N LEU A 355 -3.28 15.79 -2.68
CA LEU A 355 -3.73 14.41 -2.85
C LEU A 355 -3.99 13.75 -1.49
N GLY A 356 -3.04 13.92 -0.57
CA GLY A 356 -3.04 13.39 0.80
C GLY A 356 -3.67 14.32 1.83
N ARG A 357 -4.74 15.04 1.47
CA ARG A 357 -5.49 15.97 2.35
C ARG A 357 -7.00 15.71 2.28
N PRO A 358 -7.77 15.97 3.36
CA PRO A 358 -9.21 15.78 3.40
C PRO A 358 -9.98 16.52 2.29
N VAL A 359 -11.06 15.90 1.82
CA VAL A 359 -11.97 16.48 0.81
C VAL A 359 -12.61 17.79 1.29
N SER A 360 -12.86 17.92 2.60
CA SER A 360 -13.37 19.14 3.25
C SER A 360 -12.38 20.33 3.18
N GLU A 361 -11.08 20.08 3.05
CA GLU A 361 -10.07 21.13 2.86
C GLU A 361 -9.88 21.53 1.39
N GLY A 362 -10.52 20.82 0.45
CA GLY A 362 -10.27 20.92 -0.99
C GLY A 362 -9.29 19.89 -1.55
N GLY A 363 -8.82 18.95 -0.73
CA GLY A 363 -7.98 17.84 -1.13
C GLY A 363 -8.76 16.73 -1.85
N ILE A 364 -8.04 15.66 -2.22
CA ILE A 364 -8.62 14.49 -2.90
C ILE A 364 -9.06 13.41 -1.90
N GLY A 365 -8.54 13.43 -0.66
CA GLY A 365 -9.04 12.63 0.47
C GLY A 365 -8.25 11.37 0.80
N PHE A 366 -7.05 11.15 0.25
CA PHE A 366 -6.20 10.03 0.67
C PHE A 366 -5.49 10.32 1.99
N ASP A 367 -5.16 9.29 2.77
CA ASP A 367 -4.37 9.42 4.00
C ASP A 367 -2.87 9.45 3.72
N TYR A 368 -2.42 8.64 2.75
CA TYR A 368 -1.03 8.45 2.40
C TYR A 368 -0.84 8.41 0.87
N ARG A 369 0.35 8.81 0.41
CA ARG A 369 0.85 8.43 -0.93
C ARG A 369 2.08 7.53 -0.83
N LEU A 370 2.34 6.74 -1.86
CA LEU A 370 3.60 6.00 -1.98
C LEU A 370 4.78 6.94 -2.29
N ALA A 371 5.92 6.75 -1.62
CA ALA A 371 7.14 7.52 -1.84
C ALA A 371 7.98 6.95 -3.00
N MET A 372 7.38 6.86 -4.19
CA MET A 372 7.83 6.02 -5.31
C MET A 372 9.24 6.34 -5.86
N ALA A 373 9.80 7.52 -5.56
CA ALA A 373 11.15 7.91 -5.99
C ALA A 373 12.29 7.30 -5.13
N ILE A 374 11.98 6.74 -3.95
CA ILE A 374 13.00 6.20 -3.03
C ILE A 374 13.66 4.93 -3.61
N PRO A 375 12.93 3.91 -4.11
CA PRO A 375 13.54 2.76 -4.76
C PRO A 375 14.43 3.13 -5.95
N ASP A 376 13.99 4.03 -6.82
CA ASP A 376 14.78 4.46 -7.99
C ASP A 376 16.13 5.07 -7.59
N LYS A 377 16.19 5.79 -6.47
CA LYS A 377 17.45 6.30 -5.91
C LYS A 377 18.38 5.17 -5.48
N TRP A 378 17.86 4.14 -4.81
CA TRP A 378 18.65 2.97 -4.41
C TRP A 378 19.09 2.13 -5.60
N ILE A 379 18.22 1.92 -6.59
CA ILE A 379 18.51 1.17 -7.81
C ILE A 379 19.60 1.88 -8.65
N ASP A 380 19.57 3.22 -8.76
CA ASP A 380 20.66 4.01 -9.35
C ASP A 380 21.98 3.82 -8.58
N TYR A 381 21.96 4.00 -7.26
CA TYR A 381 23.14 3.87 -6.40
C TYR A 381 23.79 2.48 -6.47
N LEU A 382 22.99 1.41 -6.54
CA LEU A 382 23.46 0.03 -6.57
C LEU A 382 23.93 -0.43 -7.96
N LYS A 383 23.43 0.17 -9.05
CA LYS A 383 23.82 -0.16 -10.42
C LYS A 383 24.96 0.70 -10.98
N ASN A 384 24.96 1.99 -10.63
CA ASN A 384 25.71 3.01 -11.38
C ASN A 384 26.82 3.72 -10.58
N LYS A 385 26.87 3.55 -9.25
CA LYS A 385 27.82 4.25 -8.36
C LYS A 385 28.57 3.25 -7.46
N ASN A 386 29.86 3.49 -7.19
CA ASN A 386 30.58 2.72 -6.16
C ASN A 386 30.24 3.29 -4.77
N ASP A 387 30.33 2.48 -3.71
CA ASP A 387 30.06 2.90 -2.32
C ASP A 387 30.81 4.20 -1.92
N GLU A 388 32.04 4.38 -2.42
CA GLU A 388 32.89 5.56 -2.13
C GLU A 388 32.40 6.85 -2.85
N ASP A 389 31.59 6.69 -3.92
CA ASP A 389 30.98 7.77 -4.73
C ASP A 389 29.56 8.13 -4.27
N TRP A 390 28.99 7.41 -3.30
CA TRP A 390 27.64 7.66 -2.79
C TRP A 390 27.60 8.99 -2.02
N SER A 391 26.87 9.99 -2.53
CA SER A 391 26.64 11.21 -1.75
C SER A 391 25.58 10.95 -0.68
N MET A 392 25.94 11.26 0.56
CA MET A 392 25.10 11.27 1.74
C MET A 392 24.04 12.38 1.63
N LYS A 393 24.40 13.53 1.07
CA LYS A 393 23.46 14.65 0.84
C LYS A 393 22.38 14.29 -0.19
N GLU A 394 22.76 13.69 -1.32
CA GLU A 394 21.81 13.31 -2.38
C GLU A 394 20.80 12.25 -1.90
N VAL A 395 21.24 11.22 -1.18
CA VAL A 395 20.33 10.17 -0.68
C VAL A 395 19.45 10.66 0.47
N THR A 396 20.01 11.43 1.42
CA THR A 396 19.22 12.04 2.51
C THR A 396 18.16 12.99 1.95
N SER A 397 18.53 13.83 0.96
CA SER A 397 17.59 14.70 0.25
C SER A 397 16.48 13.89 -0.43
N SER A 398 16.81 12.75 -1.07
CA SER A 398 15.81 11.89 -1.72
C SER A 398 14.80 11.26 -0.77
N LEU A 399 15.17 11.03 0.50
CA LEU A 399 14.28 10.54 1.56
C LEU A 399 13.46 11.66 2.24
N THR A 400 14.00 12.88 2.29
CA THR A 400 13.42 14.03 3.01
C THR A 400 12.67 15.02 2.12
N ASN A 401 12.80 14.92 0.80
CA ASN A 401 12.11 15.77 -0.18
C ASN A 401 10.64 15.32 -0.38
N ARG A 402 9.81 15.59 0.61
CA ARG A 402 8.36 15.36 0.58
C ARG A 402 7.58 16.55 1.13
N ARG A 403 6.25 16.53 0.94
CA ARG A 403 5.33 17.56 1.44
C ARG A 403 4.95 17.23 2.88
N TYR A 404 5.60 17.84 3.87
CA TYR A 404 5.38 17.54 5.31
C TYR A 404 3.95 17.81 5.84
N THR A 405 3.04 18.34 5.01
CA THR A 405 1.60 18.48 5.27
C THR A 405 0.77 17.27 4.80
N GLU A 406 1.35 16.32 4.08
CA GLU A 406 0.72 15.15 3.46
C GLU A 406 1.58 13.90 3.75
N LYS A 407 1.00 12.84 4.32
CA LYS A 407 1.79 11.67 4.73
C LYS A 407 2.27 10.85 3.53
N CYS A 408 3.43 10.19 3.65
CA CYS A 408 3.83 9.15 2.71
C CYS A 408 4.27 7.83 3.36
N ILE A 409 4.14 6.76 2.59
CA ILE A 409 4.67 5.43 2.93
C ILE A 409 5.99 5.25 2.17
N ALA A 410 7.07 5.02 2.92
CA ALA A 410 8.41 4.82 2.41
C ALA A 410 8.75 3.32 2.30
N TYR A 411 9.51 2.96 1.27
CA TYR A 411 9.95 1.59 1.02
C TYR A 411 11.23 1.61 0.17
N ALA A 412 12.14 0.67 0.42
CA ALA A 412 13.42 0.62 -0.28
C ALA A 412 13.32 -0.06 -1.65
N GLU A 413 12.40 -1.01 -1.79
CA GLU A 413 12.15 -1.83 -2.98
C GLU A 413 10.71 -2.36 -2.94
N SER A 414 10.08 -2.60 -4.09
CA SER A 414 8.67 -3.00 -4.21
C SER A 414 8.47 -4.15 -5.22
N HIS A 415 7.20 -4.42 -5.56
CA HIS A 415 6.87 -5.36 -6.63
C HIS A 415 7.24 -4.86 -8.03
N ASP A 416 7.53 -3.56 -8.21
CA ASP A 416 7.66 -2.94 -9.53
C ASP A 416 9.01 -3.28 -10.17
N GLN A 417 10.08 -3.28 -9.39
CA GLN A 417 11.38 -3.81 -9.82
C GLN A 417 11.23 -5.27 -10.28
N SER A 418 10.47 -6.07 -9.54
CA SER A 418 10.13 -7.44 -9.93
C SER A 418 9.34 -7.53 -11.25
N ILE A 419 8.35 -6.65 -11.47
CA ILE A 419 7.53 -6.65 -12.70
C ILE A 419 8.34 -6.23 -13.93
N VAL A 420 9.27 -5.28 -13.82
CA VAL A 420 10.11 -4.84 -14.95
C VAL A 420 11.32 -5.76 -15.23
N GLY A 421 11.48 -6.82 -14.44
CA GLY A 421 12.60 -7.78 -14.57
C GLY A 421 13.91 -7.33 -13.93
N ASP A 422 13.83 -6.41 -12.98
CA ASP A 422 14.95 -5.96 -12.14
C ASP A 422 15.16 -6.89 -10.93
N LYS A 423 16.34 -6.75 -10.32
CA LYS A 423 16.81 -7.57 -9.18
C LYS A 423 16.41 -6.95 -7.83
N THR A 424 16.24 -7.78 -6.80
CA THR A 424 16.14 -7.29 -5.41
C THR A 424 17.42 -6.57 -4.97
N ILE A 425 17.34 -5.69 -3.96
CA ILE A 425 18.51 -5.00 -3.38
C ILE A 425 19.55 -6.03 -2.90
N ALA A 426 19.12 -7.12 -2.27
CA ALA A 426 20.01 -8.20 -1.86
C ALA A 426 20.75 -8.82 -3.05
N PHE A 427 20.07 -9.09 -4.18
CA PHE A 427 20.68 -9.67 -5.37
C PHE A 427 21.44 -8.65 -6.25
N LEU A 428 21.24 -7.34 -6.07
CA LEU A 428 22.14 -6.30 -6.57
C LEU A 428 23.42 -6.19 -5.73
N LEU A 429 23.31 -6.33 -4.41
CA LEU A 429 24.44 -6.24 -3.48
C LEU A 429 25.38 -7.44 -3.54
N MET A 430 24.85 -8.65 -3.79
CA MET A 430 25.57 -9.93 -3.66
C MET A 430 25.53 -10.84 -4.91
N ASP A 431 24.59 -10.62 -5.84
CA ASP A 431 24.41 -11.40 -7.08
C ASP A 431 24.48 -12.93 -6.82
N LYS A 432 25.09 -13.69 -7.72
CA LYS A 432 25.30 -15.15 -7.63
C LYS A 432 26.04 -15.62 -6.37
N GLU A 433 26.71 -14.74 -5.64
CA GLU A 433 27.44 -15.13 -4.43
C GLU A 433 26.47 -15.54 -3.31
N MET A 434 25.20 -15.12 -3.40
CA MET A 434 24.12 -15.60 -2.53
C MET A 434 23.90 -17.12 -2.58
N TYR A 435 24.22 -17.78 -3.70
CA TYR A 435 24.03 -19.24 -3.85
C TYR A 435 25.09 -20.07 -3.11
N SER A 436 26.22 -19.48 -2.73
CA SER A 436 27.36 -20.21 -2.13
C SER A 436 27.90 -19.60 -0.83
N GLY A 437 27.78 -18.28 -0.66
CA GLY A 437 28.31 -17.55 0.51
C GLY A 437 27.31 -17.36 1.66
N MET A 438 26.03 -17.70 1.46
CA MET A 438 24.98 -17.53 2.48
C MET A 438 24.97 -18.61 3.57
N SER A 439 26.00 -19.47 3.64
CA SER A 439 26.16 -20.45 4.72
C SER A 439 26.74 -19.80 5.98
N CYS A 440 26.21 -20.16 7.15
CA CYS A 440 26.78 -19.84 8.46
C CYS A 440 27.89 -20.81 8.88
N LEU A 441 28.06 -21.94 8.17
CA LEU A 441 29.08 -22.96 8.47
C LEU A 441 30.50 -22.60 7.97
N THR A 442 30.61 -21.47 7.28
CA THR A 442 31.85 -20.88 6.75
C THR A 442 31.77 -19.37 6.94
N ASP A 443 32.91 -18.70 7.07
CA ASP A 443 32.97 -17.23 7.13
C ASP A 443 32.31 -16.60 5.89
N ALA A 444 31.70 -15.43 6.08
CA ALA A 444 31.14 -14.66 4.97
C ALA A 444 32.28 -14.13 4.09
N SER A 445 32.07 -14.07 2.78
CA SER A 445 32.97 -13.31 1.91
C SER A 445 32.75 -11.80 2.14
N PRO A 446 33.73 -10.94 1.79
CA PRO A 446 33.56 -9.49 1.87
C PRO A 446 32.40 -8.93 1.03
N VAL A 447 31.89 -9.70 0.06
CA VAL A 447 30.71 -9.34 -0.75
C VAL A 447 29.43 -9.64 0.02
N VAL A 448 29.33 -10.81 0.66
CA VAL A 448 28.17 -11.20 1.48
C VAL A 448 28.09 -10.35 2.76
N ASP A 449 29.23 -10.09 3.40
CA ASP A 449 29.35 -9.18 4.56
C ASP A 449 28.86 -7.76 4.21
N ARG A 450 29.41 -7.17 3.13
CA ARG A 450 28.91 -5.91 2.55
C ARG A 450 27.40 -5.95 2.29
N GLY A 451 26.91 -7.03 1.71
CA GLY A 451 25.51 -7.14 1.27
C GLY A 451 24.53 -7.22 2.43
N ILE A 452 24.81 -8.04 3.44
CA ILE A 452 24.00 -8.14 4.66
C ILE A 452 24.02 -6.80 5.41
N ALA A 453 25.18 -6.14 5.53
CA ALA A 453 25.30 -4.84 6.16
C ALA A 453 24.49 -3.75 5.41
N LEU A 454 24.70 -3.60 4.09
CA LEU A 454 24.02 -2.56 3.32
C LEU A 454 22.52 -2.82 3.13
N HIS A 455 22.05 -4.07 3.07
CA HIS A 455 20.60 -4.38 3.04
C HIS A 455 19.91 -3.82 4.29
N LYS A 456 20.39 -4.19 5.48
CA LYS A 456 19.91 -3.68 6.78
C LYS A 456 19.94 -2.14 6.83
N MET A 457 21.06 -1.53 6.44
CA MET A 457 21.21 -0.07 6.44
C MET A 457 20.23 0.63 5.49
N ILE A 458 20.07 0.13 4.26
CA ILE A 458 19.19 0.73 3.25
C ILE A 458 17.73 0.67 3.69
N HIS A 459 17.29 -0.48 4.21
CA HIS A 459 15.93 -0.67 4.71
C HIS A 459 15.63 0.24 5.90
N PHE A 460 16.49 0.25 6.93
CA PHE A 460 16.27 1.07 8.15
C PHE A 460 16.43 2.58 7.91
N PHE A 461 17.35 3.00 7.04
CA PHE A 461 17.48 4.41 6.68
C PHE A 461 16.24 4.90 5.92
N THR A 462 15.68 4.05 5.06
CA THR A 462 14.44 4.33 4.34
C THR A 462 13.25 4.43 5.28
N MET A 463 13.11 3.51 6.25
CA MET A 463 12.06 3.56 7.26
C MET A 463 12.14 4.83 8.11
N ALA A 464 13.25 5.05 8.81
CA ALA A 464 13.35 6.11 9.82
C ALA A 464 13.29 7.54 9.23
N LEU A 465 13.75 7.73 7.98
CA LEU A 465 13.87 9.06 7.36
C LEU A 465 12.85 9.33 6.24
N GLY A 466 12.35 8.30 5.55
CA GLY A 466 11.64 8.44 4.27
C GLY A 466 10.20 8.96 4.34
N GLY A 467 9.48 8.75 5.45
CA GLY A 467 8.04 9.04 5.51
C GLY A 467 7.40 8.93 6.90
N GLU A 468 6.09 8.71 6.89
CA GLU A 468 5.20 8.56 8.06
C GLU A 468 4.57 7.16 8.15
N GLY A 469 5.02 6.24 7.28
CA GLY A 469 4.64 4.83 7.23
C GLY A 469 5.72 4.05 6.46
N TYR A 470 5.76 2.73 6.62
CA TYR A 470 6.74 1.86 5.98
C TYR A 470 6.06 0.69 5.24
N LEU A 471 6.68 0.21 4.16
CA LEU A 471 6.21 -0.93 3.38
C LEU A 471 7.39 -1.84 3.01
N ASN A 472 7.17 -3.14 3.10
CA ASN A 472 8.08 -4.19 2.64
C ASN A 472 7.31 -5.16 1.72
N PHE A 473 7.96 -5.70 0.68
CA PHE A 473 7.34 -6.64 -0.25
C PHE A 473 7.87 -8.07 -0.02
N MET A 474 6.95 -9.02 0.12
CA MET A 474 7.18 -10.40 0.57
C MET A 474 8.52 -11.03 0.13
N GLY A 475 9.37 -11.34 1.11
CA GLY A 475 10.71 -11.91 0.95
C GLY A 475 11.83 -10.87 1.04
N ASN A 476 11.57 -9.59 0.78
CA ASN A 476 12.63 -8.58 0.79
C ASN A 476 13.10 -8.26 2.23
N GLU A 477 12.29 -8.51 3.26
CA GLU A 477 12.63 -8.44 4.68
C GLU A 477 13.82 -9.34 5.07
N PHE A 478 13.92 -10.54 4.49
CA PHE A 478 15.06 -11.44 4.69
C PHE A 478 16.09 -11.39 3.56
N GLY A 479 15.97 -10.44 2.63
CA GLY A 479 16.82 -10.34 1.46
C GLY A 479 16.69 -11.55 0.53
N HIS A 480 15.47 -11.91 0.14
CA HIS A 480 15.21 -12.98 -0.83
C HIS A 480 16.07 -12.76 -2.10
N PRO A 481 16.79 -13.79 -2.58
CA PRO A 481 17.66 -13.65 -3.75
C PRO A 481 16.83 -13.49 -5.04
N GLU A 482 17.54 -13.31 -6.16
CA GLU A 482 16.97 -13.36 -7.51
C GLU A 482 16.01 -12.19 -7.81
N TRP A 483 14.84 -12.49 -8.39
CA TRP A 483 13.76 -11.59 -8.78
C TRP A 483 12.46 -12.41 -8.92
N ILE A 484 11.28 -11.78 -8.94
CA ILE A 484 10.06 -12.46 -9.40
C ILE A 484 10.03 -12.46 -10.93
N ASP A 485 9.64 -13.57 -11.55
CA ASP A 485 9.28 -13.60 -12.97
C ASP A 485 8.09 -14.55 -13.16
N PHE A 486 7.01 -14.04 -13.73
CA PHE A 486 5.76 -14.78 -13.94
C PHE A 486 5.84 -15.70 -15.17
N PRO A 487 5.12 -16.84 -15.20
CA PRO A 487 5.11 -17.74 -16.36
C PRO A 487 4.65 -17.03 -17.64
N ARG A 488 5.55 -16.94 -18.62
CA ARG A 488 5.31 -16.26 -19.91
C ARG A 488 6.12 -16.92 -21.03
N GLU A 489 5.79 -16.62 -22.29
CA GLU A 489 6.53 -17.15 -23.45
C GLU A 489 8.05 -16.88 -23.33
N GLY A 490 8.43 -15.67 -22.95
CA GLY A 490 9.84 -15.25 -22.79
C GLY A 490 10.64 -15.96 -21.68
N ASN A 491 10.01 -16.78 -20.83
CA ASN A 491 10.69 -17.66 -19.87
C ASN A 491 10.25 -19.14 -19.97
N ASN A 492 9.68 -19.54 -21.11
CA ASN A 492 9.16 -20.88 -21.37
C ASN A 492 8.08 -21.34 -20.36
N TRP A 493 7.25 -20.42 -19.87
CA TRP A 493 6.20 -20.67 -18.87
C TRP A 493 6.73 -21.22 -17.55
N SER A 494 7.93 -20.77 -17.14
CA SER A 494 8.56 -21.20 -15.90
C SER A 494 7.89 -20.60 -14.68
N TYR A 495 7.61 -21.45 -13.69
CA TYR A 495 7.17 -21.04 -12.35
C TYR A 495 8.34 -20.88 -11.36
N ASP A 496 9.59 -21.11 -11.78
CA ASP A 496 10.75 -21.13 -10.87
C ASP A 496 10.98 -19.81 -10.14
N LYS A 497 10.63 -18.67 -10.74
CA LYS A 497 10.71 -17.33 -10.11
C LYS A 497 9.35 -16.80 -9.66
N CYS A 498 8.27 -17.54 -9.89
CA CYS A 498 6.92 -17.19 -9.48
C CYS A 498 6.59 -17.80 -8.09
N ARG A 499 7.51 -17.65 -7.13
CA ARG A 499 7.44 -18.25 -5.78
C ARG A 499 8.25 -17.47 -4.75
N ARG A 500 8.07 -17.81 -3.47
CA ARG A 500 8.89 -17.34 -2.34
C ARG A 500 9.57 -18.52 -1.65
N GLN A 501 10.80 -18.31 -1.19
CA GLN A 501 11.64 -19.34 -0.57
C GLN A 501 11.78 -19.13 0.94
N TRP A 502 10.66 -19.19 1.68
CA TRP A 502 10.61 -19.03 3.15
C TRP A 502 11.64 -19.88 3.88
N ASN A 503 11.86 -21.11 3.39
CA ASN A 503 12.87 -22.06 3.89
C ASN A 503 14.31 -21.51 3.95
N LEU A 504 14.63 -20.42 3.24
CA LEU A 504 15.93 -19.75 3.33
C LEU A 504 16.08 -18.97 4.64
N ALA A 505 15.00 -18.30 5.07
CA ALA A 505 14.94 -17.56 6.32
C ALA A 505 14.79 -18.48 7.54
N ASP A 506 14.06 -19.58 7.40
CA ASP A 506 13.86 -20.60 8.44
C ASP A 506 15.11 -21.46 8.72
N SER A 507 16.08 -21.46 7.82
CA SER A 507 17.26 -22.34 7.90
C SER A 507 18.33 -21.75 8.81
N GLU A 508 18.45 -22.28 10.03
CA GLU A 508 19.45 -21.87 11.03
C GLU A 508 20.92 -21.84 10.55
N HIS A 509 21.25 -22.65 9.55
CA HIS A 509 22.59 -22.72 8.95
C HIS A 509 22.80 -21.72 7.79
N LEU A 510 21.82 -20.86 7.49
CA LEU A 510 21.89 -19.83 6.44
C LEU A 510 21.78 -18.40 7.01
N ARG A 511 22.37 -17.45 6.28
CA ARG A 511 22.53 -16.05 6.70
C ARG A 511 21.28 -15.17 6.49
N TYR A 512 20.27 -15.64 5.77
CA TYR A 512 19.02 -14.90 5.56
C TYR A 512 18.28 -14.59 6.87
N LYS A 513 18.40 -15.47 7.87
CA LYS A 513 17.82 -15.27 9.21
C LYS A 513 18.30 -13.99 9.90
N PHE A 514 19.50 -13.50 9.55
CA PHE A 514 20.08 -12.28 10.13
C PHE A 514 19.42 -11.00 9.63
N MET A 515 19.06 -10.94 8.34
CA MET A 515 18.28 -9.85 7.77
C MET A 515 16.84 -9.90 8.30
N ASN A 516 16.23 -11.10 8.34
CA ASN A 516 14.91 -11.35 8.93
C ASN A 516 14.82 -10.93 10.42
N ALA A 517 15.86 -11.22 11.22
CA ALA A 517 15.92 -10.80 12.61
C ALA A 517 16.02 -9.28 12.76
N PHE A 518 16.81 -8.62 11.89
CA PHE A 518 16.97 -7.18 11.92
C PHE A 518 15.69 -6.44 11.47
N ASP A 519 14.98 -6.92 10.45
CA ASP A 519 13.68 -6.36 10.04
C ASP A 519 12.66 -6.45 11.19
N ARG A 520 12.56 -7.59 11.89
CA ARG A 520 11.71 -7.70 13.09
C ARG A 520 12.12 -6.73 14.19
N ALA A 521 13.41 -6.57 14.46
CA ALA A 521 13.90 -5.64 15.48
C ALA A 521 13.66 -4.16 15.09
N MET A 522 13.79 -3.84 13.80
CA MET A 522 13.50 -2.54 13.21
C MET A 522 12.01 -2.16 13.35
N ASN A 523 11.09 -3.07 13.03
CA ASN A 523 9.66 -2.85 13.23
C ASN A 523 9.30 -2.75 14.74
N SER A 524 9.90 -3.61 15.58
CA SER A 524 9.71 -3.58 17.04
C SER A 524 10.24 -2.28 17.69
N LEU A 525 11.21 -1.62 17.05
CA LEU A 525 11.72 -0.32 17.50
C LEU A 525 10.69 0.80 17.26
N ASP A 526 9.97 0.78 16.14
CA ASP A 526 8.92 1.78 15.88
C ASP A 526 7.67 1.52 16.73
N GLU A 527 7.30 0.26 16.97
CA GLU A 527 6.24 -0.08 17.94
C GLU A 527 6.54 0.49 19.34
N LYS A 528 7.83 0.55 19.73
CA LYS A 528 8.27 1.06 21.04
C LYS A 528 8.46 2.58 21.11
N PHE A 529 8.88 3.23 20.02
CA PHE A 529 9.28 4.65 20.01
C PHE A 529 8.45 5.54 19.05
N SER A 530 7.56 4.95 18.25
CA SER A 530 6.62 5.59 17.33
C SER A 530 7.23 6.67 16.42
N PHE A 531 8.49 6.47 16.00
CA PHE A 531 9.28 7.47 15.28
C PHE A 531 8.73 7.76 13.88
N LEU A 532 8.07 6.81 13.21
CA LEU A 532 7.34 7.06 11.96
C LEU A 532 6.23 8.10 12.13
N THR A 533 5.48 8.04 13.24
CA THR A 533 4.40 8.99 13.54
C THR A 533 4.92 10.36 13.99
N SER A 534 6.19 10.46 14.39
CA SER A 534 6.76 11.68 14.95
C SER A 534 7.01 12.74 13.89
N GLY A 535 6.45 13.94 14.13
CA GLY A 535 6.77 15.16 13.37
C GLY A 535 8.15 15.77 13.70
N LYS A 536 8.85 15.30 14.74
CA LYS A 536 10.24 15.69 15.00
C LYS A 536 11.15 14.90 14.06
N GLN A 537 11.67 15.57 13.02
CA GLN A 537 12.69 15.04 12.12
C GLN A 537 13.77 16.09 11.88
N ILE A 538 15.03 15.80 12.26
CA ILE A 538 16.15 16.76 12.17
C ILE A 538 17.41 16.02 11.70
N VAL A 539 17.89 16.29 10.48
CA VAL A 539 19.20 15.80 10.03
C VAL A 539 20.29 16.78 10.48
N SER A 540 21.21 16.31 11.33
CA SER A 540 22.32 17.12 11.86
C SER A 540 23.64 16.90 11.12
N SER A 541 23.84 15.76 10.44
CA SER A 541 25.04 15.54 9.61
C SER A 541 24.73 14.80 8.32
N MET A 542 25.37 15.24 7.23
CA MET A 542 25.39 14.61 5.91
C MET A 542 26.83 14.70 5.37
N ASP A 543 27.70 13.93 6.02
CA ASP A 543 29.15 13.95 5.84
C ASP A 543 29.54 13.08 4.64
N ASP A 544 29.67 13.68 3.45
CA ASP A 544 30.07 12.97 2.23
C ASP A 544 31.52 12.45 2.28
N ASP A 545 32.39 13.07 3.09
CA ASP A 545 33.81 12.69 3.19
C ASP A 545 33.97 11.45 4.08
N ASN A 546 33.36 11.45 5.26
CA ASN A 546 33.35 10.28 6.16
C ASN A 546 32.25 9.26 5.84
N LYS A 547 31.33 9.57 4.91
CA LYS A 547 30.13 8.76 4.59
C LYS A 547 29.24 8.51 5.81
N VAL A 548 29.08 9.52 6.68
CA VAL A 548 28.25 9.42 7.89
C VAL A 548 27.02 10.33 7.80
N VAL A 549 25.84 9.77 8.05
CA VAL A 549 24.60 10.51 8.27
C VAL A 549 24.22 10.44 9.75
N VAL A 550 23.84 11.58 10.33
CA VAL A 550 23.35 11.67 11.71
C VAL A 550 22.05 12.46 11.72
N PHE A 551 21.00 11.91 12.33
CA PHE A 551 19.69 12.56 12.42
C PHE A 551 18.93 12.15 13.68
N GLU A 552 17.91 12.92 14.01
CA GLU A 552 16.91 12.59 15.02
C GLU A 552 15.55 12.34 14.36
N ARG A 553 14.85 11.30 14.82
CA ARG A 553 13.43 11.09 14.52
C ARG A 553 12.72 10.69 15.83
N GLY A 554 11.75 11.49 16.26
CA GLY A 554 11.20 11.39 17.62
C GLY A 554 12.30 11.55 18.69
N ASP A 555 12.31 10.65 19.66
CA ASP A 555 13.26 10.64 20.78
C ASP A 555 14.53 9.80 20.51
N LEU A 556 14.69 9.29 19.29
CA LEU A 556 15.83 8.49 18.86
C LEU A 556 16.84 9.32 18.06
N VAL A 557 18.13 9.14 18.38
CA VAL A 557 19.29 9.66 17.63
C VAL A 557 19.86 8.52 16.78
N PHE A 558 19.92 8.72 15.47
CA PHE A 558 20.36 7.73 14.50
C PHE A 558 21.73 8.08 13.91
N VAL A 559 22.60 7.07 13.80
CA VAL A 559 23.94 7.19 13.22
C VAL A 559 24.10 6.11 12.16
N PHE A 560 24.34 6.50 10.90
CA PHE A 560 24.58 5.60 9.77
C PHE A 560 25.97 5.87 9.19
N ASN A 561 26.91 4.93 9.32
CA ASN A 561 28.23 5.00 8.68
C ASN A 561 28.25 4.10 7.44
N PHE A 562 28.04 4.70 6.28
CA PHE A 562 28.09 4.02 4.98
C PHE A 562 29.53 3.79 4.47
N HIS A 563 30.57 4.25 5.18
CA HIS A 563 31.94 4.10 4.71
C HIS A 563 32.32 2.62 4.60
N PRO A 564 32.85 2.16 3.44
CA PRO A 564 33.27 0.78 3.22
C PRO A 564 34.34 0.20 4.15
N LYS A 565 35.05 1.03 4.95
CA LYS A 565 36.29 0.65 5.65
C LYS A 565 36.54 1.40 6.96
N ASN A 566 36.25 2.69 7.02
CA ASN A 566 36.62 3.50 8.19
C ASN A 566 35.68 3.25 9.37
N THR A 567 36.28 2.95 10.52
CA THR A 567 35.62 2.93 11.82
C THR A 567 36.00 4.19 12.57
N TYR A 568 35.01 4.89 13.13
CA TYR A 568 35.22 6.16 13.82
C TYR A 568 35.07 5.99 15.33
N GLU A 569 36.18 6.10 16.04
CA GLU A 569 36.22 6.08 17.50
C GLU A 569 35.90 7.46 18.07
N GLY A 570 34.87 7.55 18.91
CA GLY A 570 34.48 8.79 19.57
C GLY A 570 33.91 9.86 18.62
N TYR A 571 33.27 9.45 17.51
CA TYR A 571 32.62 10.35 16.56
C TYR A 571 31.56 11.18 17.30
N LYS A 572 31.59 12.51 17.10
CA LYS A 572 30.74 13.46 17.83
C LYS A 572 29.40 13.59 17.12
N VAL A 573 28.30 13.34 17.84
CA VAL A 573 26.93 13.36 17.31
C VAL A 573 26.08 14.37 18.07
N GLY A 574 25.31 15.19 17.34
CA GLY A 574 24.42 16.20 17.94
C GLY A 574 23.10 15.58 18.41
N CYS A 575 22.53 16.11 19.49
CA CYS A 575 21.28 15.66 20.09
C CYS A 575 20.51 16.81 20.77
N ASP A 576 19.22 16.60 21.00
CA ASP A 576 18.31 17.60 21.58
C ASP A 576 18.47 17.74 23.10
N LEU A 577 18.19 16.68 23.84
CA LEU A 577 18.09 16.71 25.30
C LEU A 577 19.41 16.26 25.94
N PRO A 578 19.87 16.92 27.01
CA PRO A 578 21.00 16.44 27.77
C PRO A 578 20.63 15.17 28.58
N GLY A 579 21.66 14.43 28.98
CA GLY A 579 21.56 13.27 29.86
C GLY A 579 22.48 12.13 29.42
N LYS A 580 21.94 10.92 29.53
CA LYS A 580 22.62 9.64 29.30
C LYS A 580 21.93 8.89 28.16
N TYR A 581 22.66 8.56 27.10
CA TYR A 581 22.15 7.79 25.96
C TYR A 581 22.69 6.36 25.96
N ARG A 582 21.89 5.40 25.46
CA ARG A 582 22.27 3.99 25.25
C ARG A 582 21.79 3.51 23.88
N VAL A 583 22.32 2.38 23.41
CA VAL A 583 21.90 1.73 22.16
C VAL A 583 20.43 1.30 22.26
N ALA A 584 19.62 1.70 21.28
CA ALA A 584 18.24 1.25 21.10
C ALA A 584 18.13 0.11 20.07
N LEU A 585 18.92 0.18 19.00
CA LEU A 585 19.10 -0.88 18.00
C LEU A 585 20.48 -0.72 17.34
N ASP A 586 21.26 -1.79 17.26
CA ASP A 586 22.60 -1.82 16.65
C ASP A 586 22.65 -2.90 15.57
N SER A 587 22.81 -2.50 14.32
CA SER A 587 22.91 -3.45 13.20
C SER A 587 24.20 -4.27 13.17
N ASP A 588 25.22 -3.93 13.99
CA ASP A 588 26.44 -4.73 14.10
C ASP A 588 26.30 -5.91 15.07
N ALA A 589 25.18 -6.06 15.79
CA ALA A 589 24.99 -7.17 16.71
C ALA A 589 25.07 -8.55 16.02
N TRP A 590 25.59 -9.55 16.74
CA TRP A 590 25.80 -10.91 16.24
C TRP A 590 24.49 -11.58 15.76
N GLU A 591 23.36 -11.29 16.42
CA GLU A 591 22.03 -11.78 16.04
C GLU A 591 21.52 -11.22 14.69
N PHE A 592 22.08 -10.11 14.22
CA PHE A 592 21.87 -9.55 12.89
C PHE A 592 23.05 -9.84 11.95
N GLY A 593 23.93 -10.78 12.31
CA GLY A 593 25.07 -11.19 11.50
C GLY A 593 26.14 -10.12 11.31
N GLY A 594 26.22 -9.13 12.21
CA GLY A 594 27.36 -8.21 12.31
C GLY A 594 28.51 -8.77 13.15
N HIS A 595 29.43 -7.89 13.55
CA HIS A 595 30.70 -8.25 14.21
C HIS A 595 30.75 -7.93 15.72
N GLY A 596 29.64 -7.46 16.30
CA GLY A 596 29.47 -7.21 17.74
C GLY A 596 30.43 -6.18 18.33
N ARG A 597 30.78 -5.12 17.58
CA ARG A 597 31.76 -4.10 17.99
C ARG A 597 31.15 -3.00 18.85
N THR A 598 29.85 -2.72 18.70
CA THR A 598 29.12 -1.73 19.50
C THR A 598 28.77 -2.31 20.88
N GLY A 599 29.19 -1.66 21.96
CA GLY A 599 28.80 -2.07 23.32
C GLY A 599 27.42 -1.51 23.69
N HIS A 600 26.46 -2.38 24.02
CA HIS A 600 25.06 -1.97 24.24
C HIS A 600 24.83 -1.34 25.64
N ASP A 601 25.57 -1.79 26.65
CA ASP A 601 25.53 -1.26 28.04
C ASP A 601 26.33 0.03 28.24
N VAL A 602 26.92 0.60 27.17
CA VAL A 602 27.78 1.78 27.26
C VAL A 602 26.94 3.05 27.48
N ASP A 603 27.22 3.77 28.56
CA ASP A 603 26.59 5.05 28.84
C ASP A 603 27.25 6.21 28.06
N HIS A 604 26.51 6.76 27.10
CA HIS A 604 26.92 7.89 26.27
C HIS A 604 26.43 9.21 26.89
N PHE A 605 27.28 9.86 27.71
CA PHE A 605 26.96 11.12 28.37
C PHE A 605 27.05 12.33 27.43
N THR A 606 26.11 13.26 27.56
CA THR A 606 26.09 14.49 26.74
C THR A 606 26.99 15.60 27.26
N SER A 607 27.64 16.33 26.35
CA SER A 607 28.27 17.64 26.56
C SER A 607 27.35 18.76 26.03
N PRO A 608 27.17 19.89 26.75
CA PRO A 608 26.47 21.06 26.23
C PRO A 608 27.21 21.75 25.08
N GLU A 609 26.47 22.23 24.09
CA GLU A 609 27.01 22.84 22.87
C GLU A 609 26.42 24.24 22.66
N GLY A 610 27.07 25.24 23.26
CA GLY A 610 26.67 26.64 23.13
C GLY A 610 25.41 27.00 23.94
N ILE A 611 24.54 27.81 23.34
CA ILE A 611 23.29 28.30 23.95
C ILE A 611 22.11 27.69 23.19
N PRO A 612 21.13 27.04 23.87
CA PRO A 612 19.93 26.53 23.21
C PRO A 612 19.18 27.63 22.45
N GLY A 613 18.86 27.37 21.18
CA GLY A 613 18.17 28.35 20.31
C GLY A 613 19.08 29.40 19.66
N VAL A 614 20.41 29.25 19.73
CA VAL A 614 21.39 30.11 19.04
C VAL A 614 22.28 29.25 18.13
N PRO A 615 21.80 28.91 16.91
CA PRO A 615 22.39 27.85 16.06
C PRO A 615 23.88 28.01 15.76
N GLU A 616 24.38 29.24 15.70
CA GLU A 616 25.78 29.59 15.45
C GLU A 616 26.73 29.15 16.58
N THR A 617 26.17 28.86 17.76
CA THR A 617 26.90 28.34 18.92
C THR A 617 26.73 26.83 19.12
N ASN A 618 25.78 26.21 18.41
CA ASN A 618 25.37 24.83 18.59
C ASN A 618 26.16 23.86 17.68
N PHE A 619 26.40 22.64 18.14
CA PHE A 619 27.07 21.63 17.31
C PHE A 619 26.10 21.10 16.25
N ASN A 620 26.34 21.46 14.98
CA ASN A 620 25.45 21.16 13.86
C ASN A 620 23.97 21.56 14.12
N GLY A 621 23.75 22.70 14.78
CA GLY A 621 22.41 23.18 15.15
C GLY A 621 21.73 22.40 16.27
N ARG A 622 22.47 21.53 17.01
CA ARG A 622 21.97 20.77 18.15
C ARG A 622 22.60 21.28 19.46
N PRO A 623 21.81 21.53 20.52
CA PRO A 623 22.28 22.19 21.75
C PRO A 623 23.11 21.28 22.67
N ASN A 624 23.15 19.98 22.40
CA ASN A 624 23.95 18.99 23.12
C ASN A 624 24.64 18.05 22.12
N SER A 625 25.71 17.37 22.55
CA SER A 625 26.33 16.30 21.77
C SER A 625 26.78 15.14 22.66
N PHE A 626 26.93 13.94 22.10
CA PHE A 626 27.67 12.85 22.74
C PHE A 626 28.68 12.23 21.75
N LYS A 627 29.42 11.21 22.19
CA LYS A 627 30.40 10.49 21.39
C LYS A 627 30.02 9.03 21.23
N VAL A 628 30.20 8.49 20.03
CA VAL A 628 29.91 7.08 19.70
C VAL A 628 31.12 6.37 19.11
N LEU A 629 31.13 5.04 19.19
CA LEU A 629 31.85 4.20 18.24
C LEU A 629 30.95 4.05 17.01
N SER A 630 31.50 4.21 15.81
CA SER A 630 30.76 4.06 14.55
C SER A 630 31.55 3.21 13.57
N PRO A 631 31.41 1.87 13.60
CA PRO A 631 32.15 0.97 12.72
C PRO A 631 31.76 1.12 11.24
N ALA A 632 32.61 0.59 10.36
CA ALA A 632 32.35 0.60 8.92
C ALA A 632 31.11 -0.23 8.56
N ARG A 633 30.22 0.34 7.72
CA ARG A 633 28.92 -0.23 7.30
C ARG A 633 28.02 -0.65 8.46
N THR A 634 27.79 0.27 9.40
CA THR A 634 26.83 0.05 10.50
C THR A 634 25.84 1.20 10.61
N CYS A 635 24.60 0.87 10.93
CA CYS A 635 23.61 1.79 11.49
C CYS A 635 23.31 1.46 12.96
N VAL A 636 23.21 2.48 13.80
CA VAL A 636 22.88 2.39 15.22
C VAL A 636 21.89 3.49 15.58
N ALA A 637 20.80 3.14 16.25
CA ALA A 637 19.88 4.07 16.89
C ALA A 637 20.16 4.11 18.40
N TYR A 638 20.06 5.30 19.00
CA TYR A 638 20.31 5.56 20.42
C TYR A 638 19.09 6.23 21.04
N TYR A 639 18.72 5.82 22.27
CA TYR A 639 17.67 6.43 23.07
C TYR A 639 18.27 7.11 24.31
N ARG A 640 17.58 8.12 24.85
CA ARG A 640 17.94 8.71 26.13
C ARG A 640 17.30 7.90 27.28
N VAL A 641 18.10 7.51 28.26
CA VAL A 641 17.64 6.83 29.48
C VAL A 641 16.87 7.84 30.36
N ASP A 642 15.71 7.45 30.90
CA ASP A 642 15.06 8.23 31.96
C ASP A 642 15.60 7.80 33.32
N GLU A 643 16.45 8.65 33.89
CA GLU A 643 17.20 8.36 35.12
C GLU A 643 16.28 8.14 36.34
N ARG A 644 15.01 8.61 36.27
CA ARG A 644 13.99 8.39 37.30
C ARG A 644 13.42 6.98 37.32
N MET A 645 13.59 6.21 36.24
CA MET A 645 13.18 4.80 36.19
C MET A 645 14.27 3.87 36.72
N SER A 646 15.55 4.20 36.49
CA SER A 646 16.68 3.40 37.01
C SER A 646 16.72 3.37 38.54
N GLU A 647 16.38 4.47 39.23
CA GLU A 647 16.32 4.47 40.71
C GLU A 647 15.38 3.38 41.25
N THR A 648 14.21 3.18 40.62
CA THR A 648 13.26 2.11 41.02
C THR A 648 13.78 0.71 40.81
N GLU A 649 14.59 0.46 39.77
CA GLU A 649 15.20 -0.86 39.54
C GLU A 649 16.37 -1.10 40.50
N ASP A 650 17.25 -0.11 40.69
CA ASP A 650 18.41 -0.18 41.59
C ASP A 650 17.97 -0.45 43.04
N TYR A 651 16.94 0.26 43.55
CA TYR A 651 16.35 -0.01 44.87
C TYR A 651 15.82 -1.45 45.02
N GLN A 652 15.37 -2.07 43.94
CA GLN A 652 14.80 -3.42 43.97
C GLN A 652 15.90 -4.50 43.94
N THR A 653 17.05 -4.22 43.34
CA THR A 653 18.28 -5.03 43.50
C THR A 653 18.95 -4.86 44.86
N ASP A 654 19.02 -3.66 45.42
CA ASP A 654 19.65 -3.42 46.73
C ASP A 654 18.91 -4.17 47.85
N ILE A 655 17.57 -4.16 47.84
CA ILE A 655 16.74 -4.94 48.78
C ILE A 655 16.99 -6.46 48.66
N CYS A 656 17.37 -6.95 47.47
CA CYS A 656 17.75 -8.35 47.28
C CYS A 656 19.17 -8.67 47.78
N SER A 657 20.03 -7.66 47.98
CA SER A 657 21.42 -7.83 48.40
C SER A 657 21.60 -7.98 49.92
N GLU A 658 20.76 -7.35 50.73
CA GLU A 658 20.85 -7.40 52.21
C GLU A 658 20.33 -8.71 52.85
N LEU A 659 19.75 -9.64 52.06
CA LEU A 659 18.95 -10.76 52.58
C LEU A 659 19.48 -12.18 52.29
N LEU A 660 20.79 -12.37 52.07
CA LEU A 660 21.41 -13.70 52.03
C LEU A 660 22.70 -13.82 52.87
N PRO A 661 22.72 -14.66 53.94
CA PRO A 661 23.95 -15.08 54.60
C PRO A 661 24.70 -16.16 53.79
N THR A 662 26.00 -16.29 54.01
CA THR A 662 26.90 -17.14 53.22
C THR A 662 26.67 -18.65 53.40
N ALA A 663 26.61 -19.39 52.28
CA ALA A 663 26.76 -20.85 52.25
C ALA A 663 27.36 -21.33 50.91
N ASN A 664 28.56 -21.92 50.96
CA ASN A 664 29.05 -22.81 49.91
C ASN A 664 28.56 -24.24 50.21
N ILE A 665 28.22 -25.03 49.18
CA ILE A 665 28.49 -26.48 49.06
C ILE A 665 28.09 -26.95 47.65
N GLU A 666 28.74 -28.02 47.17
CA GLU A 666 28.57 -28.58 45.82
C GLU A 666 27.62 -29.80 45.80
N GLU A 667 27.26 -30.22 44.57
CA GLU A 667 26.74 -31.54 44.16
C GLU A 667 25.29 -32.01 44.49
N SER A 668 24.86 -32.92 43.59
CA SER A 668 23.74 -33.89 43.66
C SER A 668 22.32 -33.47 43.22
N ASP A 669 21.96 -33.94 42.01
CA ASP A 669 20.58 -34.18 41.58
C ASP A 669 19.93 -35.31 42.40
N GLU A 670 18.82 -35.03 43.08
CA GLU A 670 17.56 -35.79 42.97
C GLU A 670 16.43 -35.16 43.81
N LYS A 671 15.16 -35.44 43.46
CA LYS A 671 13.92 -35.11 44.20
C LYS A 671 13.47 -33.63 44.22
N LEU A 672 13.13 -33.09 43.05
CA LEU A 672 12.16 -32.00 42.92
C LEU A 672 10.89 -32.43 42.15
N LYS A 673 10.21 -33.46 42.68
CA LYS A 673 8.90 -33.96 42.21
C LYS A 673 8.03 -34.47 43.37
N ASP A 674 7.74 -33.62 44.37
CA ASP A 674 6.68 -33.88 45.36
C ASP A 674 6.22 -32.65 46.18
N SER A 675 6.35 -31.42 45.63
CA SER A 675 6.10 -30.17 46.37
C SER A 675 5.27 -29.10 45.63
N LEU A 676 4.75 -29.40 44.43
CA LEU A 676 3.98 -28.46 43.58
C LEU A 676 2.45 -28.59 43.71
N SER A 677 1.95 -29.16 44.81
CA SER A 677 0.53 -29.50 45.02
C SER A 677 -0.14 -28.82 46.24
N THR A 678 0.52 -27.85 46.88
CA THR A 678 -0.09 -26.95 47.88
C THR A 678 0.58 -25.57 47.86
N ASN A 679 -0.05 -24.60 47.20
CA ASN A 679 0.02 -23.14 47.48
C ASN A 679 -0.79 -22.30 46.46
N ILE A 680 -2.01 -22.73 46.10
CA ILE A 680 -2.99 -21.90 45.37
C ILE A 680 -4.26 -21.78 46.21
N SER A 681 -4.10 -21.11 47.35
CA SER A 681 -5.17 -20.68 48.26
C SER A 681 -4.54 -19.77 49.32
N ASN A 682 -4.73 -18.44 49.17
CA ASN A 682 -4.49 -17.33 50.12
C ASN A 682 -3.91 -16.05 49.45
N ILE A 683 -4.57 -15.54 48.40
CA ILE A 683 -4.47 -14.12 48.01
C ILE A 683 -5.88 -13.64 47.64
N ASP A 684 -6.73 -13.45 48.65
CA ASP A 684 -8.06 -12.83 48.50
C ASP A 684 -8.54 -12.17 49.81
N GLU A 685 -7.66 -11.37 50.43
CA GLU A 685 -8.01 -10.56 51.60
C GLU A 685 -6.95 -9.44 51.84
N ARG A 686 -7.13 -8.25 51.23
CA ARG A 686 -6.59 -6.92 51.67
C ARG A 686 -6.82 -5.79 50.64
N MET A 687 -8.05 -5.28 50.54
CA MET A 687 -8.29 -3.88 50.11
C MET A 687 -9.52 -3.33 50.85
N SER A 688 -9.28 -2.47 51.85
CA SER A 688 -10.31 -1.78 52.64
C SER A 688 -9.69 -0.55 53.31
N GLU A 689 -10.47 0.54 53.44
CA GLU A 689 -10.07 1.85 53.99
C GLU A 689 -9.06 2.61 53.09
N THR A 690 -9.18 3.91 52.76
CA THR A 690 -10.19 4.97 52.94
C THR A 690 -9.92 6.06 51.87
N GLU A 691 -10.74 7.08 51.57
CA GLU A 691 -11.89 7.66 52.28
C GLU A 691 -13.02 8.17 51.32
N VAL A 692 -13.83 9.11 51.82
CA VAL A 692 -15.13 9.63 51.36
C VAL A 692 -15.03 10.91 50.52
N TYR A 693 -15.95 11.09 49.56
CA TYR A 693 -16.65 12.37 49.32
C TYR A 693 -18.10 12.11 48.84
N GLN A 694 -19.08 12.90 49.29
CA GLN A 694 -20.51 12.64 49.09
C GLN A 694 -21.33 13.93 48.88
N THR A 695 -21.93 14.09 47.69
CA THR A 695 -23.05 14.98 47.32
C THR A 695 -23.46 14.70 45.86
N ASP A 696 -24.72 14.86 45.41
CA ASP A 696 -25.98 14.63 46.11
C ASP A 696 -27.13 14.39 45.10
N ILE A 697 -28.13 13.60 45.51
CA ILE A 697 -29.52 13.42 45.00
C ILE A 697 -29.90 13.92 43.58
N SER A 698 -30.35 13.01 42.71
CA SER A 698 -31.73 13.03 42.16
C SER A 698 -32.06 11.74 41.37
N SER A 699 -33.35 11.44 41.22
CA SER A 699 -33.85 10.15 40.72
C SER A 699 -35.17 10.29 39.95
N GLU A 700 -35.34 9.51 38.89
CA GLU A 700 -36.62 9.06 38.29
C GLU A 700 -36.26 8.05 37.17
N LEU A 701 -37.04 7.05 36.76
CA LEU A 701 -38.11 6.20 37.31
C LEU A 701 -38.35 5.15 36.20
N LEU A 702 -38.30 3.85 36.48
CA LEU A 702 -38.79 2.81 35.55
C LEU A 702 -40.27 2.49 35.84
N PRO A 703 -41.09 2.15 34.82
CA PRO A 703 -42.32 1.39 35.00
C PRO A 703 -42.11 -0.10 34.67
N THR A 704 -42.69 -0.98 35.49
CA THR A 704 -42.60 -2.46 35.38
C THR A 704 -43.90 -3.10 34.88
N ALA A 705 -43.80 -4.13 34.03
CA ALA A 705 -44.83 -5.15 33.72
C ALA A 705 -44.28 -6.17 32.71
N ASN A 706 -44.64 -7.47 32.71
CA ASN A 706 -45.14 -8.34 33.78
C ASN A 706 -44.83 -9.82 33.40
N ILE A 707 -45.04 -10.77 34.32
CA ILE A 707 -44.82 -12.22 34.10
C ILE A 707 -46.16 -12.97 34.04
N GLU A 708 -46.33 -13.88 33.08
CA GLU A 708 -47.24 -15.05 33.12
C GLU A 708 -46.72 -16.07 32.08
N GLU A 709 -46.20 -17.22 32.52
CA GLU A 709 -46.87 -18.53 32.61
C GLU A 709 -46.92 -19.37 31.31
N SER A 710 -46.14 -20.46 31.26
CA SER A 710 -46.66 -21.85 31.30
C SER A 710 -45.51 -22.87 31.20
N ASP A 711 -45.72 -24.07 31.76
CA ASP A 711 -44.70 -25.12 31.93
C ASP A 711 -45.17 -26.49 31.38
N GLU A 712 -44.24 -27.46 31.32
CA GLU A 712 -44.38 -28.86 30.93
C GLU A 712 -44.82 -29.22 29.48
N LYS A 713 -43.92 -29.92 28.74
CA LYS A 713 -44.00 -31.40 28.63
C LYS A 713 -42.84 -32.07 27.87
N LEU A 714 -42.42 -33.22 28.43
CA LEU A 714 -41.91 -34.46 27.82
C LEU A 714 -41.09 -34.36 26.52
N LYS A 715 -39.79 -34.71 26.48
CA LYS A 715 -39.17 -36.04 26.72
C LYS A 715 -39.76 -37.19 25.90
N ASP A 716 -39.32 -37.30 24.65
CA ASP A 716 -38.82 -38.52 23.96
C ASP A 716 -38.30 -38.08 22.57
N SER A 717 -37.34 -38.71 21.90
CA SER A 717 -36.70 -40.02 22.10
C SER A 717 -35.22 -40.00 21.67
N LEU A 718 -34.37 -40.85 22.26
CA LEU A 718 -32.97 -41.05 21.85
C LEU A 718 -32.49 -42.48 22.17
N SER A 719 -32.46 -43.38 21.20
CA SER A 719 -31.61 -44.60 21.16
C SER A 719 -31.94 -45.47 19.93
N THR A 720 -31.05 -46.41 19.60
CA THR A 720 -31.10 -47.39 18.48
C THR A 720 -30.97 -46.77 17.07
N ASN A 721 -30.18 -47.31 16.12
CA ASN A 721 -29.39 -48.56 16.10
C ASN A 721 -27.98 -48.39 15.50
N ILE A 722 -27.12 -49.38 15.79
CA ILE A 722 -25.83 -49.65 15.15
C ILE A 722 -25.96 -50.98 14.38
N SER A 723 -25.14 -51.19 13.34
CA SER A 723 -25.15 -52.29 12.35
C SER A 723 -26.37 -52.27 11.41
N THR A 724 -26.20 -52.54 10.10
CA THR A 724 -25.06 -53.15 9.38
C THR A 724 -24.41 -52.22 8.36
#